data_AF-A0A662F9R3-F1
#
_entry.id   AF-A0A662F9R3-F1
#
_cell.length_a   1.000
_cell.length_b   1.000
_cell.length_c   1.000
_cell.angle_alpha   90.00
_cell.angle_beta   90.00
_cell.angle_gamma   90.00
#
_symmetry.space_group_name_H-M   'P 1'
#
loop_
_entity.id
_entity.type
_entity.pdbx_description
1 polymer ?
#
loop_
_entity_poly.entity_id
_entity_poly.type
_entity_poly.pdbx_seq_one_letter_code
_entity_poly.pdbx_strand_id
1 'polypeptide(L)'
;MGALHHVLTGLMALHKLGYVHRDIKPSNIIHARGVWCVSDYGGVATHDLTSTVKGTRTYWAPEVVEGDPSTGKFLFNQKTDIYAFGCIMLQLLRSDGRLPWQDLADNHAQAFKLNRAKLEEILAAEEGWLPGVTEQHRHVILKCLMPNREHRYYSIDELIEALHGRAFPKQKTRIASQKLERAYEQLESLLEEAEKRKGRYGNTPISLIREIRQAHDGTLSPLIAVYSKRLTPSEQRRLEQIRDKMRTLQERDKEVVRERLIELRSMFSDVPQSELQKAITKICQESSTLFRILAYWGEGRYTVAQIDERETPMDAYAKMLLLKCEQGELGEQYSSVERVLNDILGMMPGLFFPMEVAPTPAQIQKAPAIIHTSSLISKLREHITGHVVIPAGVYDIDFCICVEPSGSLEMQPGAVLRFDSYCGILCKGEFKAMGTERKRVQFIPRNPQGSWGGICLYESELGQLEFCDIKGKALAFSSKDKRGRCATFESIATTTLILKGVRFSECRYGALRFLGGKEAYLNDCEFLKSGNSNLEWYREAFDVILPLEKLVLEGCVFDGNRGRIYLKANTVEIKSCDFMNNHSLFDYCKVDGSEINSEVLIADSRFTHNTGSHGVELSKVREFEIDGCHFIKNKARRTGAGVNAYNLSTMYGRIVDCVFEGNVALVGAGFSIENGRVVFQNTKFRHNRAQAHGGAMWLYECLAEFDTCQFYDNQASKLGGGIIYFGFMPDLRRCHFRGNSPDDVYDVTHRCLFDGS
;
A
#
# COMPACT_ATOMS: atom_id res chain seq x y z
N MET A 1 10.39 33.61 21.58
CA MET A 1 9.88 32.22 21.66
C MET A 1 8.79 32.02 22.71
N GLY A 2 9.05 32.07 24.03
CA GLY A 2 8.07 31.66 25.06
C GLY A 2 6.63 32.17 24.90
N ALA A 3 6.44 33.47 24.60
CA ALA A 3 5.12 34.04 24.34
C ALA A 3 4.35 33.34 23.19
N LEU A 4 5.03 33.06 22.06
CA LEU A 4 4.45 32.35 20.92
C LEU A 4 4.02 30.92 21.33
N HIS A 5 4.85 30.23 22.11
CA HIS A 5 4.56 28.88 22.60
C HIS A 5 3.36 28.83 23.55
N HIS A 6 3.20 29.82 24.44
CA HIS A 6 2.02 29.92 25.31
C HIS A 6 0.72 30.13 24.50
N VAL A 7 0.74 31.06 23.51
CA VAL A 7 -0.42 31.35 22.65
C VAL A 7 -0.83 30.13 21.84
N LEU A 8 0.14 29.44 21.24
CA LEU A 8 -0.11 28.19 20.52
C LEU A 8 -0.62 27.08 21.45
N THR A 9 -0.10 26.97 22.67
CA THR A 9 -0.61 25.99 23.65
C THR A 9 -2.09 26.24 24.00
N GLY A 10 -2.51 27.51 24.12
CA GLY A 10 -3.92 27.88 24.28
C GLY A 10 -4.79 27.53 23.06
N LEU A 11 -4.34 27.87 21.85
CA LEU A 11 -5.02 27.51 20.60
C LEU A 11 -5.13 25.99 20.41
N MET A 12 -4.08 25.24 20.71
CA MET A 12 -4.05 23.79 20.66
C MET A 12 -5.10 23.16 21.59
N ALA A 13 -5.28 23.70 22.79
CA ALA A 13 -6.31 23.24 23.71
C ALA A 13 -7.72 23.51 23.19
N LEU A 14 -7.96 24.69 22.60
CA LEU A 14 -9.24 25.06 22.00
C LEU A 14 -9.58 24.17 20.79
N HIS A 15 -8.62 23.95 19.90
CA HIS A 15 -8.79 23.10 18.71
C HIS A 15 -9.03 21.63 19.07
N LYS A 16 -8.37 21.12 20.13
CA LYS A 16 -8.61 19.75 20.64
C LYS A 16 -9.98 19.56 21.30
N LEU A 17 -10.73 20.64 21.56
CA LEU A 17 -12.13 20.60 21.97
C LEU A 17 -13.11 20.76 20.78
N GLY A 18 -12.62 20.80 19.53
CA GLY A 18 -13.44 20.94 18.32
C GLY A 18 -13.86 22.37 17.98
N TYR A 19 -13.23 23.37 18.62
CA TYR A 19 -13.58 24.79 18.48
C TYR A 19 -12.53 25.58 17.68
N VAL A 20 -12.99 26.63 17.00
CA VAL A 20 -12.19 27.64 16.27
C VAL A 20 -12.35 28.99 16.96
N HIS A 21 -11.28 29.77 17.08
CA HIS A 21 -11.32 31.09 17.71
C HIS A 21 -11.91 32.18 16.79
N ARG A 22 -11.56 32.15 15.50
CA ARG A 22 -12.02 33.06 14.43
C ARG A 22 -11.59 34.54 14.53
N ASP A 23 -11.00 34.96 15.64
CA ASP A 23 -10.49 36.34 15.83
C ASP A 23 -9.15 36.40 16.59
N ILE A 24 -8.16 35.62 16.13
CA ILE A 24 -6.78 35.66 16.64
C ILE A 24 -6.08 36.92 16.12
N LYS A 25 -5.69 37.78 17.06
CA LYS A 25 -5.03 39.08 16.84
C LYS A 25 -4.36 39.55 18.15
N PRO A 26 -3.42 40.51 18.13
CA PRO A 26 -2.69 40.93 19.33
C PRO A 26 -3.58 41.43 20.48
N SER A 27 -4.69 42.13 20.21
CA SER A 27 -5.62 42.62 21.26
C SER A 27 -6.33 41.50 22.01
N ASN A 28 -6.40 40.30 21.43
CA ASN A 28 -7.09 39.14 22.02
C ASN A 28 -6.08 38.17 22.67
N ILE A 29 -4.83 38.63 22.89
CA ILE A 29 -3.79 37.92 23.62
C ILE A 29 -3.37 38.78 24.81
N ILE A 30 -3.65 38.30 26.02
CA ILE A 30 -3.33 39.01 27.28
C ILE A 30 -2.10 38.43 27.96
N HIS A 31 -1.27 39.27 28.56
CA HIS A 31 -0.17 38.82 29.42
C HIS A 31 -0.57 38.90 30.90
N ALA A 32 -0.60 37.77 31.59
CA ALA A 32 -1.01 37.67 32.99
C ALA A 32 -0.12 36.69 33.74
N ARG A 33 0.42 37.11 34.89
CA ARG A 33 1.25 36.29 35.80
C ARG A 33 2.43 35.56 35.11
N GLY A 34 3.03 36.17 34.08
CA GLY A 34 4.14 35.60 33.30
C GLY A 34 3.73 34.69 32.14
N VAL A 35 2.43 34.47 31.92
CA VAL A 35 1.88 33.64 30.84
C VAL A 35 1.14 34.51 29.83
N TRP A 36 1.21 34.14 28.54
CA TRP A 36 0.50 34.82 27.47
C TRP A 36 -0.72 33.95 27.08
N CYS A 37 -1.92 34.47 27.31
CA CYS A 37 -3.17 33.72 27.25
C CYS A 37 -4.06 34.22 26.11
N VAL A 38 -4.71 33.30 25.41
CA VAL A 38 -5.75 33.60 24.41
C VAL A 38 -7.04 34.01 25.13
N SER A 39 -7.71 35.07 24.64
CA SER A 39 -8.87 35.70 25.26
C SER A 39 -9.89 36.16 24.21
N ASP A 40 -11.06 36.67 24.65
CA ASP A 40 -12.23 36.97 23.82
C ASP A 40 -12.78 35.74 23.05
N TYR A 41 -13.40 34.84 23.83
CA TYR A 41 -14.10 33.67 23.30
C TYR A 41 -15.47 34.02 22.69
N GLY A 42 -15.85 35.31 22.60
CA GLY A 42 -17.10 35.77 21.96
C GLY A 42 -17.15 35.50 20.45
N GLY A 43 -16.00 35.22 19.84
CA GLY A 43 -15.85 34.76 18.46
C GLY A 43 -16.01 33.25 18.24
N VAL A 44 -15.97 32.42 19.29
CA VAL A 44 -15.76 30.96 19.14
C VAL A 44 -16.95 30.23 18.51
N ALA A 45 -16.66 29.18 17.72
CA ALA A 45 -17.64 28.24 17.15
C ALA A 45 -17.00 26.88 16.81
N THR A 46 -17.81 25.88 16.46
CA THR A 46 -17.38 24.60 15.87
C THR A 46 -16.84 24.77 14.44
N HIS A 47 -16.27 23.71 13.86
CA HIS A 47 -15.67 23.68 12.52
C HIS A 47 -16.71 23.72 11.37
N ASP A 48 -17.46 24.82 11.23
CA ASP A 48 -18.63 24.90 10.35
C ASP A 48 -18.64 26.07 9.34
N LEU A 49 -19.35 25.86 8.23
CA LEU A 49 -19.78 26.93 7.32
C LEU A 49 -20.83 27.81 8.00
N THR A 50 -20.48 29.08 8.25
CA THR A 50 -21.31 30.01 9.04
C THR A 50 -21.80 31.21 8.22
N SER A 51 -23.03 31.63 8.47
CA SER A 51 -23.56 32.93 8.01
C SER A 51 -23.12 34.10 8.89
N THR A 52 -22.44 33.84 10.02
CA THR A 52 -22.04 34.89 10.97
C THR A 52 -20.69 35.50 10.62
N VAL A 53 -20.71 36.77 10.19
CA VAL A 53 -19.50 37.56 10.00
C VAL A 53 -18.93 37.92 11.39
N LYS A 54 -17.82 37.28 11.77
CA LYS A 54 -17.07 37.60 12.99
C LYS A 54 -15.56 37.61 12.71
N GLY A 55 -14.83 38.34 13.54
CA GLY A 55 -13.38 38.47 13.47
C GLY A 55 -12.87 39.61 12.56
N THR A 56 -11.57 39.86 12.64
CA THR A 56 -10.93 41.07 12.10
C THR A 56 -10.33 40.86 10.70
N ARG A 57 -10.88 41.51 9.67
CA ARG A 57 -10.51 41.33 8.24
C ARG A 57 -9.00 41.36 7.94
N THR A 58 -8.24 42.19 8.64
CA THR A 58 -6.78 42.29 8.46
C THR A 58 -6.08 40.94 8.69
N TYR A 59 -6.58 40.12 9.61
CA TYR A 59 -6.04 38.81 9.98
C TYR A 59 -6.74 37.63 9.28
N TRP A 60 -7.84 37.87 8.55
CA TRP A 60 -8.55 36.82 7.81
C TRP A 60 -7.67 36.17 6.75
N ALA A 61 -7.75 34.85 6.68
CA ALA A 61 -7.16 34.05 5.61
C ALA A 61 -7.93 34.24 4.28
N PRO A 62 -7.30 34.02 3.11
CA PRO A 62 -7.92 34.22 1.81
C PRO A 62 -9.29 33.53 1.66
N GLU A 63 -9.42 32.28 2.12
CA GLU A 63 -10.66 31.49 2.04
C GLU A 63 -11.81 32.02 2.92
N VAL A 64 -11.51 32.89 3.91
CA VAL A 64 -12.54 33.57 4.72
C VAL A 64 -13.07 34.80 4.01
N VAL A 65 -12.24 35.47 3.21
CA VAL A 65 -12.64 36.62 2.37
C VAL A 65 -13.45 36.14 1.17
N GLU A 66 -13.06 35.01 0.58
CA GLU A 66 -13.71 34.40 -0.59
C GLU A 66 -15.00 33.64 -0.22
N GLY A 67 -15.03 32.99 0.95
CA GLY A 67 -16.16 32.18 1.40
C GLY A 67 -16.37 30.90 0.60
N ASP A 68 -17.53 30.27 0.80
CA ASP A 68 -17.96 29.10 0.04
C ASP A 68 -18.81 29.50 -1.18
N PRO A 69 -18.36 29.23 -2.43
CA PRO A 69 -19.07 29.67 -3.64
C PRO A 69 -20.46 29.04 -3.86
N SER A 70 -20.77 27.95 -3.16
CA SER A 70 -22.04 27.21 -3.33
C SER A 70 -23.12 27.60 -2.31
N THR A 71 -22.71 28.12 -1.15
CA THR A 71 -23.60 28.46 -0.03
C THR A 71 -23.53 29.92 0.41
N GLY A 72 -22.54 30.69 -0.07
CA GLY A 72 -22.33 32.10 0.33
C GLY A 72 -21.91 32.28 1.80
N LYS A 73 -21.47 31.21 2.46
CA LYS A 73 -21.10 31.19 3.88
C LYS A 73 -19.60 31.38 4.09
N PHE A 74 -19.23 31.90 5.26
CA PHE A 74 -17.85 32.09 5.69
C PHE A 74 -17.28 30.77 6.21
N LEU A 75 -16.05 30.45 5.82
CA LEU A 75 -15.44 29.13 6.00
C LEU A 75 -14.27 29.19 7.00
N PHE A 76 -14.59 29.04 8.28
CA PHE A 76 -13.64 29.06 9.39
C PHE A 76 -13.24 27.65 9.83
N ASN A 77 -11.96 27.41 10.10
CA ASN A 77 -11.45 26.15 10.66
C ASN A 77 -10.10 26.36 11.36
N GLN A 78 -9.48 25.32 11.91
CA GLN A 78 -8.18 25.44 12.59
C GLN A 78 -7.07 26.07 11.72
N LYS A 79 -7.15 26.01 10.38
CA LYS A 79 -6.20 26.64 9.45
C LYS A 79 -6.39 28.17 9.33
N THR A 80 -7.56 28.71 9.67
CA THR A 80 -7.78 30.16 9.67
C THR A 80 -7.16 30.80 10.90
N ASP A 81 -7.22 30.14 12.06
CA ASP A 81 -6.49 30.56 13.26
C ASP A 81 -4.97 30.44 13.08
N ILE A 82 -4.47 29.38 12.40
CA ILE A 82 -3.05 29.23 12.03
C ILE A 82 -2.57 30.36 11.12
N TYR A 83 -3.38 30.76 10.12
CA TYR A 83 -3.05 31.89 9.25
C TYR A 83 -3.01 33.21 10.03
N ALA A 84 -4.02 33.46 10.88
CA ALA A 84 -4.08 34.65 11.72
C ALA A 84 -2.89 34.72 12.71
N PHE A 85 -2.43 33.58 13.23
CA PHE A 85 -1.18 33.50 14.00
C PHE A 85 0.07 33.80 13.15
N GLY A 86 0.11 33.32 11.90
CA GLY A 86 1.15 33.70 10.92
C GLY A 86 1.22 35.20 10.66
N CYS A 87 0.06 35.88 10.61
CA CYS A 87 -0.01 37.34 10.53
C CYS A 87 0.63 38.00 11.77
N ILE A 88 0.33 37.52 12.99
CA ILE A 88 0.96 38.04 14.23
C ILE A 88 2.49 37.85 14.18
N MET A 89 2.98 36.70 13.72
CA MET A 89 4.42 36.48 13.56
C MET A 89 5.05 37.45 12.55
N LEU A 90 4.43 37.67 11.39
CA LEU A 90 4.91 38.64 10.39
C LEU A 90 4.90 40.07 10.93
N GLN A 91 3.89 40.43 11.72
CA GLN A 91 3.78 41.74 12.37
C GLN A 91 4.91 41.99 13.39
N LEU A 92 5.31 40.96 14.14
CA LEU A 92 6.45 41.02 15.08
C LEU A 92 7.82 41.09 14.39
N LEU A 93 7.90 40.75 13.10
CA LEU A 93 9.11 40.88 12.29
C LEU A 93 9.31 42.27 11.67
N ARG A 94 8.35 43.20 11.79
CA ARG A 94 8.45 44.51 11.15
C ARG A 94 8.71 45.61 12.16
N SER A 95 9.67 46.49 11.86
CA SER A 95 9.99 47.70 12.63
C SER A 95 8.76 48.58 12.92
N ASP A 96 7.79 48.67 11.99
CA ASP A 96 6.55 49.44 12.12
C ASP A 96 5.45 48.76 12.95
N GLY A 97 5.57 47.48 13.27
CA GLY A 97 4.54 46.70 13.95
C GLY A 97 3.19 46.61 13.20
N ARG A 98 3.16 46.82 11.87
CA ARG A 98 1.96 46.76 11.03
C ARG A 98 1.99 45.55 10.09
N LEU A 99 0.82 45.14 9.61
CA LEU A 99 0.74 44.19 8.49
C LEU A 99 0.91 44.92 7.14
N PRO A 100 1.60 44.35 6.13
CA PRO A 100 1.85 45.01 4.85
C PRO A 100 0.59 45.43 4.07
N TRP A 101 -0.55 44.83 4.40
CA TRP A 101 -1.87 45.09 3.82
C TRP A 101 -2.84 45.79 4.78
N GLN A 102 -2.36 46.30 5.91
CA GLN A 102 -3.21 46.87 6.97
C GLN A 102 -3.98 48.12 6.52
N ASP A 103 -3.34 48.96 5.71
CA ASP A 103 -3.88 50.22 5.21
C ASP A 103 -4.30 50.12 3.71
N LEU A 104 -4.46 48.89 3.18
CA LEU A 104 -4.91 48.63 1.81
C LEU A 104 -6.42 48.35 1.74
N ALA A 105 -7.06 48.75 0.64
CA ALA A 105 -8.43 48.34 0.32
C ALA A 105 -8.52 46.80 0.16
N ASP A 106 -9.65 46.20 0.53
CA ASP A 106 -9.81 44.73 0.66
C ASP A 106 -9.33 43.92 -0.56
N ASN A 107 -9.57 44.42 -1.79
CA ASN A 107 -9.12 43.78 -3.04
C ASN A 107 -7.59 43.81 -3.20
N HIS A 108 -6.95 44.94 -2.88
CA HIS A 108 -5.49 45.07 -2.89
C HIS A 108 -4.84 44.33 -1.71
N ALA A 109 -5.52 44.27 -0.56
CA ALA A 109 -5.10 43.47 0.59
C ALA A 109 -5.11 41.97 0.25
N GLN A 110 -6.17 41.46 -0.39
CA GLN A 110 -6.21 40.08 -0.88
C GLN A 110 -5.11 39.81 -1.92
N ALA A 111 -4.95 40.70 -2.91
CA ALA A 111 -3.88 40.57 -3.91
C ALA A 111 -2.47 40.57 -3.30
N PHE A 112 -2.24 41.30 -2.20
CA PHE A 112 -0.98 41.26 -1.45
C PHE A 112 -0.81 39.94 -0.71
N LYS A 113 -1.83 39.47 0.01
CA LYS A 113 -1.81 38.18 0.74
C LYS A 113 -1.52 36.97 -0.18
N LEU A 114 -1.88 37.06 -1.46
CA LEU A 114 -1.59 36.05 -2.47
C LEU A 114 -0.18 36.16 -3.10
N ASN A 115 0.53 37.28 -2.93
CA ASN A 115 1.82 37.52 -3.56
C ASN A 115 2.98 36.99 -2.70
N ARG A 116 3.36 35.73 -2.91
CA ARG A 116 4.43 35.07 -2.17
C ARG A 116 5.78 35.79 -2.27
N ALA A 117 6.17 36.26 -3.46
CA ALA A 117 7.46 36.93 -3.66
C ALA A 117 7.61 38.18 -2.77
N LYS A 118 6.53 38.98 -2.61
CA LYS A 118 6.51 40.13 -1.68
C LYS A 118 6.57 39.74 -0.20
N LEU A 119 6.06 38.56 0.16
CA LEU A 119 6.22 38.04 1.53
C LEU A 119 7.66 37.60 1.77
N GLU A 120 8.30 36.97 0.79
CA GLU A 120 9.71 36.55 0.86
C GLU A 120 10.67 37.75 0.89
N GLU A 121 10.41 38.78 0.07
CA GLU A 121 11.09 40.09 0.10
C GLU A 121 11.05 40.73 1.50
N ILE A 122 9.85 40.81 2.11
CA ILE A 122 9.65 41.39 3.45
C ILE A 122 10.32 40.55 4.55
N LEU A 123 10.39 39.22 4.39
CA LEU A 123 11.03 38.34 5.36
C LEU A 123 12.56 38.31 5.21
N ALA A 124 13.11 38.62 4.03
CA ALA A 124 14.54 38.73 3.79
C ALA A 124 15.15 40.00 4.41
N ALA A 125 14.39 41.09 4.51
CA ALA A 125 14.83 42.33 5.16
C ALA A 125 15.11 42.12 6.66
N GLU A 126 16.21 42.70 7.17
CA GLU A 126 16.73 42.43 8.53
C GLU A 126 16.21 43.39 9.62
N GLU A 127 15.12 44.13 9.38
CA GLU A 127 14.63 45.20 10.28
C GLU A 127 13.33 44.84 11.04
N GLY A 128 13.49 44.13 12.16
CA GLY A 128 12.38 43.66 12.99
C GLY A 128 12.63 43.71 14.52
N TRP A 129 11.56 43.57 15.31
CA TRP A 129 11.61 43.58 16.78
C TRP A 129 12.12 42.27 17.40
N LEU A 130 12.40 41.25 16.58
CA LEU A 130 12.85 39.92 16.99
C LEU A 130 14.32 39.70 16.63
N PRO A 131 15.27 39.89 17.57
CA PRO A 131 16.65 39.46 17.35
C PRO A 131 16.75 37.93 17.29
N GLY A 132 17.59 37.40 16.40
CA GLY A 132 17.85 35.95 16.27
C GLY A 132 16.84 35.17 15.42
N VAL A 133 16.16 35.84 14.47
CA VAL A 133 15.27 35.18 13.50
C VAL A 133 16.10 34.36 12.51
N THR A 134 15.70 33.12 12.28
CA THR A 134 16.40 32.17 11.38
C THR A 134 15.56 31.82 10.16
N GLU A 135 16.17 31.22 9.13
CA GLU A 135 15.45 30.70 7.95
C GLU A 135 14.30 29.76 8.31
N GLN A 136 14.45 28.97 9.37
CA GLN A 136 13.38 28.13 9.90
C GLN A 136 12.15 28.97 10.32
N HIS A 137 12.36 30.12 10.97
CA HIS A 137 11.26 31.02 11.36
C HIS A 137 10.63 31.71 10.13
N ARG A 138 11.45 32.13 9.16
CA ARG A 138 10.99 32.68 7.86
C ARG A 138 10.09 31.66 7.14
N HIS A 139 10.53 30.40 7.04
CA HIS A 139 9.77 29.29 6.46
C HIS A 139 8.47 29.01 7.22
N VAL A 140 8.48 29.01 8.56
CA VAL A 140 7.26 28.82 9.37
C VAL A 140 6.21 29.89 9.04
N ILE A 141 6.61 31.15 8.94
CA ILE A 141 5.70 32.26 8.63
C ILE A 141 5.12 32.11 7.23
N LEU A 142 5.96 31.82 6.22
CA LEU A 142 5.50 31.54 4.86
C LEU A 142 4.52 30.36 4.82
N LYS A 143 4.81 29.26 5.53
CA LYS A 143 3.93 28.09 5.58
C LYS A 143 2.63 28.36 6.32
N CYS A 144 2.60 29.23 7.34
CA CYS A 144 1.35 29.71 7.95
C CYS A 144 0.54 30.62 7.00
N LEU A 145 1.21 31.46 6.21
CA LEU A 145 0.58 32.42 5.29
C LEU A 145 0.23 31.85 3.91
N MET A 146 0.44 30.55 3.66
CA MET A 146 0.11 29.93 2.36
C MET A 146 -1.35 30.19 1.95
N PRO A 147 -1.62 30.67 0.73
CA PRO A 147 -2.99 30.91 0.24
C PRO A 147 -3.88 29.68 0.36
N ASN A 148 -3.45 28.54 -0.19
CA ASN A 148 -4.15 27.27 0.03
C ASN A 148 -3.91 26.77 1.47
N ARG A 149 -4.97 26.80 2.28
CA ARG A 149 -4.98 26.33 3.66
C ARG A 149 -4.53 24.88 3.86
N GLU A 150 -4.62 24.03 2.84
CA GLU A 150 -4.20 22.63 2.92
C GLU A 150 -2.66 22.47 2.88
N HIS A 151 -1.96 23.51 2.40
CA HIS A 151 -0.49 23.61 2.39
C HIS A 151 0.05 24.18 3.73
N ARG A 152 -0.78 24.88 4.50
CA ARG A 152 -0.47 25.28 5.89
C ARG A 152 -0.35 24.05 6.79
N TYR A 153 0.36 24.20 7.92
CA TYR A 153 0.43 23.24 9.02
C TYR A 153 -0.92 22.57 9.31
N TYR A 154 -0.94 21.26 9.58
CA TYR A 154 -2.16 20.51 9.78
C TYR A 154 -2.87 20.91 11.08
N SER A 155 -2.14 20.90 12.19
CA SER A 155 -2.61 21.30 13.52
C SER A 155 -1.61 22.25 14.18
N ILE A 156 -2.00 22.81 15.33
CA ILE A 156 -1.13 23.65 16.15
C ILE A 156 0.07 22.86 16.68
N ASP A 157 -0.07 21.56 16.96
CA ASP A 157 1.04 20.68 17.35
C ASP A 157 2.16 20.66 16.28
N GLU A 158 1.80 20.58 14.99
CA GLU A 158 2.77 20.59 13.88
C GLU A 158 3.51 21.93 13.80
N LEU A 159 2.80 23.03 14.06
CA LEU A 159 3.35 24.38 14.10
C LEU A 159 4.30 24.58 15.31
N ILE A 160 3.97 24.04 16.48
CA ILE A 160 4.83 24.13 17.68
C ILE A 160 6.18 23.46 17.45
N GLU A 161 6.22 22.21 16.95
CA GLU A 161 7.49 21.53 16.75
C GLU A 161 8.29 22.11 15.57
N ALA A 162 7.61 22.61 14.53
CA ALA A 162 8.27 23.34 13.45
C ALA A 162 8.86 24.70 13.89
N LEU A 163 8.31 25.34 14.93
CA LEU A 163 8.94 26.49 15.61
C LEU A 163 10.13 26.08 16.48
N HIS A 164 10.14 24.86 17.02
CA HIS A 164 11.23 24.32 17.82
C HIS A 164 12.37 23.68 16.99
N GLY A 165 12.26 23.64 15.66
CA GLY A 165 13.24 23.01 14.77
C GLY A 165 13.22 21.48 14.83
N ARG A 166 12.10 20.89 15.27
CA ARG A 166 11.96 19.45 15.53
C ARG A 166 11.09 18.79 14.47
N ALA A 167 11.44 17.55 14.11
CA ALA A 167 10.69 16.78 13.13
C ALA A 167 9.32 16.33 13.71
N PHE A 168 8.22 16.83 13.13
CA PHE A 168 6.88 16.49 13.62
C PHE A 168 6.44 15.07 13.19
N PRO A 169 5.88 14.24 14.11
CA PRO A 169 5.53 12.85 13.81
C PRO A 169 4.30 12.67 12.88
N LYS A 170 4.61 12.64 11.58
CA LYS A 170 3.89 11.96 10.48
C LYS A 170 2.54 12.55 10.01
N GLN A 171 2.58 12.98 8.75
CA GLN A 171 1.45 13.30 7.83
C GLN A 171 0.35 12.21 7.78
N LYS A 172 0.67 10.95 8.13
CA LYS A 172 -0.27 9.80 8.15
C LYS A 172 -1.55 10.08 8.96
N THR A 173 -1.46 10.82 10.06
CA THR A 173 -2.61 11.12 10.93
C THR A 173 -3.64 12.08 10.28
N ARG A 174 -3.27 12.82 9.22
CA ARG A 174 -4.20 13.73 8.50
C ARG A 174 -5.10 12.99 7.52
N ILE A 175 -4.50 12.09 6.73
CA ILE A 175 -5.21 11.29 5.72
C ILE A 175 -6.09 10.21 6.37
N ALA A 176 -5.77 9.83 7.61
CA ALA A 176 -6.54 8.95 8.46
C ALA A 176 -7.99 9.40 8.69
N SER A 177 -8.19 10.48 9.46
CA SER A 177 -9.51 10.91 9.92
C SER A 177 -10.44 11.32 8.77
N GLN A 178 -9.91 11.94 7.71
CA GLN A 178 -10.68 12.29 6.51
C GLN A 178 -11.22 11.07 5.73
N LYS A 179 -10.58 9.90 5.87
CA LYS A 179 -11.12 8.64 5.32
C LYS A 179 -12.12 7.99 6.25
N LEU A 180 -11.89 8.07 7.56
CA LEU A 180 -12.77 7.50 8.58
C LEU A 180 -14.16 8.16 8.56
N GLU A 181 -14.21 9.50 8.52
CA GLU A 181 -15.48 10.24 8.54
C GLU A 181 -16.38 9.90 7.34
N ARG A 182 -15.82 9.90 6.12
CA ARG A 182 -16.53 9.51 4.89
C ARG A 182 -17.03 8.06 4.91
N ALA A 183 -16.33 7.18 5.63
CA ALA A 183 -16.73 5.79 5.77
C ALA A 183 -17.89 5.60 6.76
N TYR A 184 -18.03 6.48 7.76
CA TYR A 184 -19.24 6.55 8.59
C TYR A 184 -20.43 7.06 7.77
N GLU A 185 -20.30 8.22 7.11
CA GLU A 185 -21.36 8.85 6.30
C GLU A 185 -21.94 7.88 5.25
N GLN A 186 -21.08 7.19 4.50
CA GLN A 186 -21.49 6.24 3.47
C GLN A 186 -22.29 5.06 4.05
N LEU A 187 -21.86 4.51 5.19
CA LEU A 187 -22.49 3.33 5.77
C LEU A 187 -23.84 3.67 6.43
N GLU A 188 -23.95 4.83 7.09
CA GLU A 188 -25.21 5.31 7.67
C GLU A 188 -26.29 5.48 6.60
N SER A 189 -25.92 6.08 5.46
CA SER A 189 -26.84 6.23 4.31
C SER A 189 -27.31 4.89 3.73
N LEU A 190 -26.42 3.89 3.64
CA LEU A 190 -26.77 2.55 3.14
C LEU A 190 -27.66 1.76 4.11
N LEU A 191 -27.43 1.89 5.42
CA LEU A 191 -28.27 1.26 6.45
C LEU A 191 -29.68 1.86 6.46
N GLU A 192 -29.80 3.19 6.34
CA GLU A 192 -31.10 3.84 6.17
C GLU A 192 -31.83 3.40 4.89
N GLU A 193 -31.12 3.15 3.78
CA GLU A 193 -31.76 2.61 2.58
C GLU A 193 -32.27 1.18 2.79
N ALA A 194 -31.51 0.33 3.49
CA ALA A 194 -31.90 -1.06 3.81
C ALA A 194 -33.04 -1.20 4.84
N GLU A 195 -33.24 -0.19 5.70
CA GLU A 195 -34.44 -0.07 6.54
C GLU A 195 -35.69 0.25 5.67
N LYS A 196 -35.52 1.11 4.65
CA LYS A 196 -36.62 1.63 3.78
C LYS A 196 -36.97 0.67 2.62
N ARG A 197 -35.99 0.02 1.99
CA ARG A 197 -36.16 -0.93 0.87
C ARG A 197 -36.23 -2.36 1.36
N LYS A 198 -37.41 -2.98 1.23
CA LYS A 198 -37.60 -4.42 1.45
C LYS A 198 -37.51 -5.18 0.13
N GLY A 199 -36.85 -6.33 0.17
CA GLY A 199 -36.74 -7.32 -0.91
C GLY A 199 -37.97 -8.23 -0.99
N ARG A 200 -37.91 -9.22 -1.88
CA ARG A 200 -39.04 -10.10 -2.26
C ARG A 200 -39.74 -10.79 -1.09
N TYR A 201 -39.02 -11.11 -0.02
CA TYR A 201 -39.54 -11.80 1.17
C TYR A 201 -39.62 -10.89 2.42
N GLY A 202 -39.45 -9.57 2.27
CA GLY A 202 -39.36 -8.63 3.40
C GLY A 202 -37.94 -8.40 3.94
N ASN A 203 -36.99 -9.24 3.54
CA ASN A 203 -35.55 -9.18 3.82
C ASN A 203 -34.85 -7.95 3.18
N THR A 204 -33.59 -7.67 3.53
CA THR A 204 -32.77 -6.66 2.83
C THR A 204 -32.45 -7.12 1.40
N PRO A 205 -32.58 -6.27 0.35
CA PRO A 205 -32.12 -6.61 -1.00
C PRO A 205 -30.64 -6.99 -1.05
N ILE A 206 -30.30 -8.07 -1.77
CA ILE A 206 -28.93 -8.62 -1.84
C ILE A 206 -27.89 -7.58 -2.29
N SER A 207 -28.26 -6.65 -3.19
CA SER A 207 -27.39 -5.54 -3.59
C SER A 207 -27.01 -4.63 -2.42
N LEU A 208 -27.99 -4.26 -1.58
CA LEU A 208 -27.77 -3.42 -0.41
C LEU A 208 -27.00 -4.16 0.69
N ILE A 209 -27.24 -5.46 0.91
CA ILE A 209 -26.40 -6.27 1.84
C ILE A 209 -24.94 -6.22 1.40
N ARG A 210 -24.68 -6.41 0.08
CA ARG A 210 -23.33 -6.37 -0.48
C ARG A 210 -22.68 -4.99 -0.33
N GLU A 211 -23.42 -3.91 -0.55
CA GLU A 211 -22.91 -2.53 -0.45
C GLU A 211 -22.68 -2.11 1.02
N ILE A 212 -23.59 -2.45 1.94
CA ILE A 212 -23.41 -2.29 3.39
C ILE A 212 -22.14 -3.01 3.85
N ARG A 213 -21.94 -4.27 3.46
CA ARG A 213 -20.72 -5.01 3.83
C ARG A 213 -19.47 -4.48 3.14
N GLN A 214 -19.55 -3.98 1.91
CA GLN A 214 -18.40 -3.34 1.26
C GLN A 214 -17.99 -2.04 1.98
N ALA A 215 -18.95 -1.24 2.46
CA ALA A 215 -18.67 -0.07 3.27
C ALA A 215 -18.14 -0.44 4.67
N HIS A 216 -18.81 -1.37 5.39
CA HIS A 216 -18.42 -1.78 6.74
C HIS A 216 -17.12 -2.60 6.79
N ASP A 217 -17.05 -3.73 6.08
CA ASP A 217 -15.93 -4.68 6.15
C ASP A 217 -14.75 -4.23 5.27
N GLY A 218 -15.04 -3.60 4.12
CA GLY A 218 -14.04 -3.19 3.13
C GLY A 218 -13.43 -1.80 3.35
N THR A 219 -14.15 -0.89 4.02
CA THR A 219 -13.70 0.51 4.22
C THR A 219 -13.60 0.88 5.69
N LEU A 220 -14.70 0.77 6.44
CA LEU A 220 -14.79 1.32 7.79
C LEU A 220 -14.02 0.49 8.83
N SER A 221 -14.16 -0.83 8.84
CA SER A 221 -13.49 -1.73 9.79
C SER A 221 -11.95 -1.69 9.67
N PRO A 222 -11.35 -1.68 8.46
CA PRO A 222 -9.90 -1.49 8.30
C PRO A 222 -9.40 -0.15 8.85
N LEU A 223 -10.18 0.93 8.73
CA LEU A 223 -9.81 2.24 9.30
C LEU A 223 -9.90 2.19 10.84
N ILE A 224 -10.98 1.64 11.40
CA ILE A 224 -11.15 1.49 12.84
C ILE A 224 -10.06 0.62 13.46
N ALA A 225 -9.62 -0.45 12.80
CA ALA A 225 -8.53 -1.30 13.28
C ALA A 225 -7.25 -0.47 13.51
N VAL A 226 -6.93 0.44 12.59
CA VAL A 226 -5.76 1.34 12.67
C VAL A 226 -5.94 2.47 13.70
N TYR A 227 -7.17 2.96 13.93
CA TYR A 227 -7.42 4.11 14.82
C TYR A 227 -8.05 3.78 16.17
N SER A 228 -8.32 2.51 16.47
CA SER A 228 -8.98 2.02 17.71
C SER A 228 -8.49 2.68 19.01
N LYS A 229 -7.17 2.80 19.20
CA LYS A 229 -6.52 3.43 20.37
C LYS A 229 -6.50 4.98 20.33
N ARG A 230 -7.16 5.61 19.35
CA ARG A 230 -7.17 7.07 19.10
C ARG A 230 -8.56 7.64 18.78
N LEU A 231 -9.60 6.80 18.61
CA LEU A 231 -10.97 7.26 18.42
C LEU A 231 -11.42 8.13 19.61
N THR A 232 -12.06 9.25 19.31
CA THR A 232 -12.72 10.08 20.33
C THR A 232 -13.91 9.35 20.94
N PRO A 233 -14.36 9.74 22.15
CA PRO A 233 -15.62 9.27 22.72
C PRO A 233 -16.87 9.62 21.88
N SER A 234 -16.75 10.39 20.79
CA SER A 234 -17.84 10.62 19.83
C SER A 234 -17.87 9.52 18.76
N GLU A 235 -16.74 9.30 18.09
CA GLU A 235 -16.58 8.26 17.05
C GLU A 235 -16.86 6.85 17.61
N GLN A 236 -16.46 6.56 18.85
CA GLN A 236 -16.75 5.29 19.52
C GLN A 236 -18.26 5.04 19.68
N ARG A 237 -19.05 6.08 20.00
CA ARG A 237 -20.51 5.96 20.16
C ARG A 237 -21.22 5.83 18.80
N ARG A 238 -20.77 6.55 17.78
CA ARG A 238 -21.28 6.44 16.40
C ARG A 238 -21.04 5.04 15.82
N LEU A 239 -19.86 4.47 16.06
CA LEU A 239 -19.54 3.09 15.69
C LEU A 239 -20.48 2.06 16.33
N GLU A 240 -20.78 2.18 17.62
CA GLU A 240 -21.65 1.21 18.29
C GLU A 240 -23.10 1.29 17.78
N GLN A 241 -23.60 2.51 17.53
CA GLN A 241 -24.92 2.72 16.88
C GLN A 241 -25.00 2.06 15.49
N ILE A 242 -23.93 2.14 14.70
CA ILE A 242 -23.82 1.48 13.38
C ILE A 242 -23.84 -0.05 13.53
N ARG A 243 -23.11 -0.59 14.51
CA ARG A 243 -23.07 -2.05 14.80
C ARG A 243 -24.42 -2.59 15.24
N ASP A 244 -25.13 -1.89 16.11
CA ASP A 244 -26.44 -2.32 16.59
C ASP A 244 -27.49 -2.27 15.47
N LYS A 245 -27.45 -1.25 14.59
CA LYS A 245 -28.27 -1.23 13.37
C LYS A 245 -27.98 -2.43 12.46
N MET A 246 -26.70 -2.72 12.21
CA MET A 246 -26.31 -3.89 11.41
C MET A 246 -26.75 -5.22 12.02
N ARG A 247 -26.62 -5.40 13.34
CA ARG A 247 -27.08 -6.61 14.04
C ARG A 247 -28.60 -6.77 13.94
N THR A 248 -29.36 -5.70 14.18
CA THR A 248 -30.83 -5.70 14.06
C THR A 248 -31.28 -6.06 12.64
N LEU A 249 -30.59 -5.55 11.61
CA LEU A 249 -30.88 -5.85 10.20
C LEU A 249 -30.56 -7.32 9.85
N GLN A 250 -29.46 -7.86 10.37
CA GLN A 250 -29.06 -9.27 10.22
C GLN A 250 -30.04 -10.23 10.88
N GLU A 251 -30.46 -9.95 12.12
CA GLU A 251 -31.40 -10.79 12.89
C GLU A 251 -32.77 -10.85 12.21
N ARG A 252 -33.28 -9.70 11.74
CA ARG A 252 -34.51 -9.63 10.92
C ARG A 252 -34.41 -10.48 9.66
N ASP A 253 -33.30 -10.36 8.91
CA ASP A 253 -33.12 -11.10 7.66
C ASP A 253 -32.93 -12.61 7.87
N LYS A 254 -32.27 -13.01 8.98
CA LYS A 254 -32.17 -14.42 9.41
C LYS A 254 -33.54 -15.03 9.69
N GLU A 255 -34.40 -14.33 10.42
CA GLU A 255 -35.70 -14.88 10.79
C GLU A 255 -36.66 -14.94 9.60
N VAL A 256 -36.64 -13.94 8.69
CA VAL A 256 -37.35 -14.02 7.39
C VAL A 256 -36.91 -15.25 6.58
N VAL A 257 -35.62 -15.60 6.58
CA VAL A 257 -35.13 -16.83 5.93
C VAL A 257 -35.62 -18.08 6.66
N ARG A 258 -35.65 -18.09 8.00
CA ARG A 258 -36.16 -19.22 8.80
C ARG A 258 -37.64 -19.46 8.54
N GLU A 259 -38.49 -18.44 8.66
CA GLU A 259 -39.92 -18.52 8.40
C GLU A 259 -40.18 -19.04 6.97
N ARG A 260 -39.50 -18.46 5.97
CA ARG A 260 -39.68 -18.87 4.57
C ARG A 260 -39.22 -20.30 4.30
N LEU A 261 -38.19 -20.82 4.99
CA LEU A 261 -37.79 -22.23 4.89
C LEU A 261 -38.77 -23.19 5.57
N ILE A 262 -39.53 -22.74 6.58
CA ILE A 262 -40.63 -23.50 7.18
C ILE A 262 -41.84 -23.52 6.22
N GLU A 263 -42.20 -22.38 5.63
CA GLU A 263 -43.24 -22.32 4.57
C GLU A 263 -42.88 -23.19 3.35
N LEU A 264 -41.63 -23.15 2.89
CA LEU A 264 -41.17 -24.00 1.78
C LEU A 264 -41.11 -25.49 2.14
N ARG A 265 -41.24 -25.87 3.41
CA ARG A 265 -41.40 -27.26 3.85
C ARG A 265 -42.88 -27.67 3.87
N SER A 266 -43.79 -26.80 4.34
CA SER A 266 -45.23 -27.10 4.39
C SER A 266 -45.97 -26.91 3.06
N MET A 267 -45.50 -26.01 2.18
CA MET A 267 -46.11 -25.81 0.85
C MET A 267 -45.96 -27.02 -0.10
N PHE A 268 -45.13 -28.02 0.25
CA PHE A 268 -44.73 -29.09 -0.65
C PHE A 268 -44.86 -30.51 -0.06
N SER A 269 -45.39 -30.67 1.16
CA SER A 269 -45.77 -31.98 1.72
C SER A 269 -46.82 -32.69 0.85
N ASP A 270 -47.79 -31.93 0.35
CA ASP A 270 -49.02 -32.43 -0.29
C ASP A 270 -48.99 -32.32 -1.83
N VAL A 271 -47.80 -32.19 -2.43
CA VAL A 271 -47.65 -32.01 -3.88
C VAL A 271 -47.78 -33.35 -4.62
N PRO A 272 -48.68 -33.46 -5.63
CA PRO A 272 -48.79 -34.65 -6.45
C PRO A 272 -47.50 -34.99 -7.20
N GLN A 273 -47.21 -36.28 -7.36
CA GLN A 273 -46.00 -36.78 -8.01
C GLN A 273 -45.84 -36.28 -9.46
N SER A 274 -46.94 -35.97 -10.16
CA SER A 274 -46.97 -35.38 -11.51
C SER A 274 -46.47 -33.92 -11.58
N GLU A 275 -46.40 -33.21 -10.46
CA GLU A 275 -45.94 -31.81 -10.37
C GLU A 275 -44.53 -31.68 -9.75
N LEU A 276 -43.91 -32.82 -9.38
CA LEU A 276 -42.62 -32.90 -8.68
C LEU A 276 -41.48 -32.13 -9.37
N GLN A 277 -41.37 -32.20 -10.70
CA GLN A 277 -40.34 -31.50 -11.48
C GLN A 277 -40.44 -29.96 -11.31
N LYS A 278 -41.66 -29.41 -11.32
CA LYS A 278 -41.90 -27.97 -11.13
C LYS A 278 -41.65 -27.57 -9.67
N ALA A 279 -42.00 -28.44 -8.72
CA ALA A 279 -41.75 -28.24 -7.30
C ALA A 279 -40.24 -28.14 -6.97
N ILE A 280 -39.45 -29.15 -7.36
CA ILE A 280 -37.99 -29.14 -7.13
C ILE A 280 -37.35 -27.91 -7.78
N THR A 281 -37.73 -27.58 -9.02
CA THR A 281 -37.22 -26.40 -9.73
C THR A 281 -37.49 -25.09 -8.97
N LYS A 282 -38.72 -24.90 -8.47
CA LYS A 282 -39.09 -23.71 -7.69
C LYS A 282 -38.32 -23.64 -6.36
N ILE A 283 -38.19 -24.77 -5.66
CA ILE A 283 -37.46 -24.85 -4.39
C ILE A 283 -36.00 -24.49 -4.58
N CYS A 284 -35.32 -24.99 -5.63
CA CYS A 284 -33.94 -24.61 -5.91
C CYS A 284 -33.77 -23.09 -6.09
N GLN A 285 -34.70 -22.43 -6.79
CA GLN A 285 -34.66 -20.98 -7.02
C GLN A 285 -34.90 -20.18 -5.74
N GLU A 286 -35.91 -20.53 -4.94
CA GLU A 286 -36.18 -19.84 -3.67
C GLU A 286 -35.07 -20.11 -2.64
N SER A 287 -34.65 -21.37 -2.46
CA SER A 287 -33.54 -21.75 -1.59
C SER A 287 -32.23 -21.08 -1.98
N SER A 288 -31.83 -21.06 -3.27
CA SER A 288 -30.60 -20.37 -3.69
C SER A 288 -30.65 -18.88 -3.33
N THR A 289 -31.81 -18.23 -3.47
CA THR A 289 -32.01 -16.82 -3.08
C THR A 289 -31.86 -16.62 -1.56
N LEU A 290 -32.44 -17.51 -0.75
CA LEU A 290 -32.39 -17.43 0.71
C LEU A 290 -30.98 -17.76 1.26
N PHE A 291 -30.29 -18.75 0.68
CA PHE A 291 -28.91 -19.07 1.05
C PHE A 291 -27.91 -18.01 0.58
N ARG A 292 -28.17 -17.31 -0.53
CA ARG A 292 -27.43 -16.09 -0.86
C ARG A 292 -27.56 -15.07 0.27
N ILE A 293 -28.77 -14.77 0.76
CA ILE A 293 -28.98 -13.78 1.84
C ILE A 293 -28.18 -14.14 3.10
N LEU A 294 -28.25 -15.40 3.57
CA LEU A 294 -27.46 -15.85 4.73
C LEU A 294 -25.95 -15.78 4.46
N ALA A 295 -25.48 -16.32 3.32
CA ALA A 295 -24.06 -16.32 2.97
C ALA A 295 -23.50 -14.90 2.77
N TYR A 296 -24.31 -13.97 2.24
CA TYR A 296 -23.97 -12.56 2.15
C TYR A 296 -23.89 -11.91 3.53
N TRP A 297 -24.65 -12.36 4.54
CA TRP A 297 -24.44 -11.96 5.94
C TRP A 297 -23.29 -12.70 6.64
N GLY A 298 -22.65 -13.68 6.01
CA GLY A 298 -21.55 -14.48 6.59
C GLY A 298 -22.04 -15.71 7.36
N GLU A 299 -23.28 -16.12 7.15
CA GLU A 299 -24.00 -17.11 7.94
C GLU A 299 -24.37 -18.34 7.10
N GLY A 300 -24.37 -19.52 7.73
CA GLY A 300 -24.68 -20.79 7.05
C GLY A 300 -23.48 -21.50 6.41
N ARG A 301 -23.76 -22.64 5.76
CA ARG A 301 -22.76 -23.69 5.46
C ARG A 301 -22.00 -23.50 4.13
N TYR A 302 -22.43 -22.56 3.29
CA TYR A 302 -21.89 -22.34 1.95
C TYR A 302 -21.53 -20.87 1.77
N THR A 303 -20.31 -20.59 1.34
CA THR A 303 -19.87 -19.22 1.03
C THR A 303 -20.54 -18.71 -0.24
N VAL A 304 -20.66 -17.37 -0.36
CA VAL A 304 -21.19 -16.71 -1.58
C VAL A 304 -20.52 -17.24 -2.85
N ALA A 305 -19.20 -17.42 -2.85
CA ALA A 305 -18.46 -17.92 -4.00
C ALA A 305 -18.80 -19.38 -4.40
N GLN A 306 -19.28 -20.21 -3.45
CA GLN A 306 -19.78 -21.54 -3.73
C GLN A 306 -21.20 -21.53 -4.32
N ILE A 307 -21.97 -20.45 -4.11
CA ILE A 307 -23.35 -20.28 -4.61
C ILE A 307 -23.38 -19.48 -5.93
N ASP A 308 -22.34 -18.69 -6.23
CA ASP A 308 -22.25 -17.83 -7.44
C ASP A 308 -21.32 -18.36 -8.56
N GLU A 309 -20.19 -19.04 -8.28
CA GLU A 309 -19.20 -19.38 -9.33
C GLU A 309 -19.27 -20.81 -9.90
N ARG A 310 -20.05 -21.72 -9.28
CA ARG A 310 -20.34 -23.09 -9.75
C ARG A 310 -21.71 -23.52 -9.22
N GLU A 311 -22.28 -24.58 -9.79
CA GLU A 311 -23.39 -25.30 -9.15
C GLU A 311 -22.97 -25.71 -7.73
N THR A 312 -23.79 -25.41 -6.73
CA THR A 312 -23.56 -25.97 -5.39
C THR A 312 -23.74 -27.49 -5.44
N PRO A 313 -23.21 -28.25 -4.45
CA PRO A 313 -23.58 -29.66 -4.31
C PRO A 313 -25.09 -29.87 -4.23
N MET A 314 -25.84 -28.88 -3.72
CA MET A 314 -27.31 -28.89 -3.69
C MET A 314 -27.93 -28.72 -5.09
N ASP A 315 -27.45 -27.76 -5.88
CA ASP A 315 -27.93 -27.56 -7.26
C ASP A 315 -27.62 -28.78 -8.13
N ALA A 316 -26.42 -29.36 -7.99
CA ALA A 316 -26.01 -30.55 -8.72
C ALA A 316 -26.81 -31.79 -8.28
N TYR A 317 -27.07 -31.97 -6.99
CA TYR A 317 -27.90 -33.06 -6.47
C TYR A 317 -29.37 -32.91 -6.89
N ALA A 318 -29.92 -31.70 -6.82
CA ALA A 318 -31.28 -31.42 -7.27
C ALA A 318 -31.43 -31.58 -8.79
N LYS A 319 -30.42 -31.22 -9.60
CA LYS A 319 -30.39 -31.49 -11.04
C LYS A 319 -30.27 -32.99 -11.36
N MET A 320 -29.49 -33.74 -10.59
CA MET A 320 -29.46 -35.20 -10.69
C MET A 320 -30.83 -35.83 -10.34
N LEU A 321 -31.52 -35.32 -9.32
CA LEU A 321 -32.86 -35.76 -8.94
C LEU A 321 -33.92 -35.38 -9.99
N LEU A 322 -33.84 -34.19 -10.58
CA LEU A 322 -34.67 -33.77 -11.71
C LEU A 322 -34.47 -34.69 -12.92
N LEU A 323 -33.22 -34.97 -13.30
CA LEU A 323 -32.89 -35.86 -14.41
C LEU A 323 -33.44 -37.27 -14.19
N LYS A 324 -33.29 -37.83 -12.97
CA LYS A 324 -33.89 -39.12 -12.60
C LYS A 324 -35.42 -39.09 -12.56
N CYS A 325 -36.03 -37.94 -12.26
CA CYS A 325 -37.49 -37.75 -12.36
C CYS A 325 -37.96 -37.75 -13.82
N GLU A 326 -37.21 -37.12 -14.72
CA GLU A 326 -37.47 -37.08 -16.16
C GLU A 326 -37.26 -38.45 -16.83
N GLN A 327 -36.34 -39.25 -16.30
CA GLN A 327 -36.03 -40.61 -16.77
C GLN A 327 -36.89 -41.72 -16.11
N GLY A 328 -37.64 -41.41 -15.04
CA GLY A 328 -38.40 -42.40 -14.27
C GLY A 328 -37.56 -43.30 -13.36
N GLU A 329 -36.29 -42.95 -13.10
CA GLU A 329 -35.29 -43.77 -12.39
C GLU A 329 -35.25 -43.52 -10.85
N LEU A 330 -36.27 -42.88 -10.28
CA LEU A 330 -36.43 -42.75 -8.83
C LEU A 330 -36.94 -44.07 -8.24
N GLY A 331 -36.01 -44.95 -7.85
CA GLY A 331 -36.33 -46.20 -7.15
C GLY A 331 -37.04 -46.00 -5.81
N GLU A 332 -37.55 -47.09 -5.23
CA GLU A 332 -38.50 -47.12 -4.09
C GLU A 332 -38.10 -46.26 -2.86
N GLN A 333 -36.80 -46.05 -2.66
CA GLN A 333 -36.23 -45.10 -1.70
C GLN A 333 -36.87 -43.71 -1.76
N TYR A 334 -37.16 -43.21 -2.97
CA TYR A 334 -37.67 -41.85 -3.25
C TYR A 334 -39.13 -41.81 -3.69
N SER A 335 -39.93 -42.79 -3.26
CA SER A 335 -41.35 -42.96 -3.60
C SER A 335 -42.31 -41.84 -3.13
N SER A 336 -41.84 -40.85 -2.35
CA SER A 336 -42.64 -39.67 -2.00
C SER A 336 -41.87 -38.36 -2.22
N VAL A 337 -42.61 -37.31 -2.62
CA VAL A 337 -42.11 -35.94 -2.75
C VAL A 337 -41.43 -35.51 -1.45
N GLU A 338 -42.09 -35.77 -0.32
CA GLU A 338 -41.58 -35.46 1.01
C GLU A 338 -40.18 -36.04 1.31
N ARG A 339 -39.83 -37.23 0.81
CA ARG A 339 -38.47 -37.78 0.97
C ARG A 339 -37.44 -37.02 0.13
N VAL A 340 -37.76 -36.67 -1.11
CA VAL A 340 -36.87 -35.86 -1.96
C VAL A 340 -36.63 -34.48 -1.34
N LEU A 341 -37.67 -33.89 -0.74
CA LEU A 341 -37.57 -32.66 0.04
C LEU A 341 -36.74 -32.84 1.32
N ASN A 342 -36.96 -33.92 2.08
CA ASN A 342 -36.21 -34.20 3.30
C ASN A 342 -34.74 -34.51 3.04
N ASP A 343 -34.38 -35.07 1.88
CA ASP A 343 -32.99 -35.19 1.42
C ASP A 343 -32.38 -33.82 1.08
N ILE A 344 -33.07 -33.02 0.26
CA ILE A 344 -32.60 -31.67 -0.13
C ILE A 344 -32.47 -30.75 1.10
N LEU A 345 -33.39 -30.83 2.05
CA LEU A 345 -33.34 -30.07 3.31
C LEU A 345 -32.39 -30.72 4.34
N GLY A 346 -32.19 -32.04 4.28
CA GLY A 346 -31.38 -32.84 5.20
C GLY A 346 -29.88 -32.85 4.87
N MET A 347 -29.49 -32.57 3.63
CA MET A 347 -28.11 -32.27 3.24
C MET A 347 -27.56 -30.94 3.82
N MET A 348 -28.36 -30.23 4.63
CA MET A 348 -28.01 -28.95 5.25
C MET A 348 -27.82 -28.99 6.79
N PRO A 349 -27.09 -29.96 7.40
CA PRO A 349 -26.98 -30.08 8.87
C PRO A 349 -26.07 -28.99 9.48
N GLY A 350 -26.62 -27.79 9.67
CA GLY A 350 -25.91 -26.63 10.21
C GLY A 350 -26.71 -25.35 10.46
N LEU A 351 -28.04 -25.35 10.28
CA LEU A 351 -28.92 -24.39 10.98
C LEU A 351 -29.39 -24.94 12.36
N PHE A 352 -29.08 -26.21 12.65
CA PHE A 352 -29.38 -26.91 13.89
C PHE A 352 -28.18 -27.85 14.21
N PHE A 353 -27.83 -27.97 15.49
CA PHE A 353 -26.74 -28.77 16.08
C PHE A 353 -27.35 -29.70 17.18
N PRO A 354 -26.66 -30.75 17.73
CA PRO A 354 -25.21 -30.95 17.78
C PRO A 354 -24.65 -32.41 17.53
N MET A 355 -23.32 -32.54 17.70
CA MET A 355 -22.49 -33.73 18.04
C MET A 355 -21.92 -34.71 16.96
N GLU A 356 -20.59 -34.62 16.83
CA GLU A 356 -19.53 -35.65 17.06
C GLU A 356 -19.06 -36.75 16.05
N VAL A 357 -17.71 -36.82 15.97
CA VAL A 357 -16.76 -37.94 15.65
C VAL A 357 -16.78 -38.62 14.25
N ALA A 358 -15.57 -38.85 13.71
CA ALA A 358 -15.33 -39.63 12.48
C ALA A 358 -13.97 -40.39 12.51
N PRO A 359 -13.86 -41.60 11.91
CA PRO A 359 -12.60 -42.35 11.74
C PRO A 359 -12.06 -42.38 10.29
N THR A 360 -10.91 -43.05 10.08
CA THR A 360 -10.09 -43.12 8.83
C THR A 360 -9.42 -44.52 8.69
N PRO A 361 -8.50 -44.83 7.72
CA PRO A 361 -8.35 -44.49 6.28
C PRO A 361 -8.11 -45.74 5.36
N ALA A 362 -7.80 -45.52 4.05
CA ALA A 362 -7.47 -46.55 3.05
C ALA A 362 -6.25 -46.18 2.13
N GLN A 363 -5.99 -46.95 1.05
CA GLN A 363 -4.80 -46.88 0.14
C GLN A 363 -5.23 -46.66 -1.36
N ILE A 364 -4.52 -46.93 -2.50
CA ILE A 364 -3.52 -47.93 -2.96
C ILE A 364 -2.65 -47.39 -4.14
N GLN A 365 -1.32 -47.66 -4.12
CA GLN A 365 -0.27 -47.85 -5.18
C GLN A 365 -0.26 -47.12 -6.58
N LYS A 366 0.81 -47.15 -7.43
CA LYS A 366 2.32 -47.07 -7.34
C LYS A 366 2.98 -47.30 -8.73
N ALA A 367 3.96 -46.48 -9.19
CA ALA A 367 4.83 -46.76 -10.38
C ALA A 367 6.10 -45.84 -10.40
N PRO A 368 7.10 -46.01 -11.33
CA PRO A 368 8.54 -45.99 -10.99
C PRO A 368 9.34 -44.80 -11.59
N ALA A 369 10.67 -44.71 -11.50
CA ALA A 369 11.55 -44.80 -10.33
C ALA A 369 12.72 -43.81 -10.53
N ILE A 370 13.05 -43.01 -9.51
CA ILE A 370 14.16 -42.05 -9.53
C ILE A 370 15.38 -42.68 -8.82
N ILE A 371 16.56 -42.08 -8.91
CA ILE A 371 17.70 -42.40 -8.03
C ILE A 371 17.39 -41.94 -6.60
N HIS A 372 16.56 -42.71 -5.91
CA HIS A 372 16.32 -42.54 -4.49
C HIS A 372 17.47 -43.23 -3.73
N THR A 373 18.39 -42.44 -3.18
CA THR A 373 18.90 -42.77 -1.84
C THR A 373 17.71 -42.66 -0.90
N SER A 374 17.01 -43.79 -0.70
CA SER A 374 15.69 -43.85 -0.04
C SER A 374 15.72 -43.24 1.37
N SER A 375 16.85 -43.36 2.07
CA SER A 375 17.11 -42.72 3.35
C SER A 375 17.13 -41.18 3.30
N LEU A 376 17.74 -40.57 2.27
CA LEU A 376 17.76 -39.11 2.12
C LEU A 376 16.38 -38.58 1.71
N ILE A 377 15.69 -39.24 0.77
CA ILE A 377 14.34 -38.84 0.35
C ILE A 377 13.30 -39.06 1.46
N SER A 378 13.50 -40.03 2.38
CA SER A 378 12.70 -40.13 3.61
C SER A 378 12.96 -38.92 4.52
N LYS A 379 14.23 -38.66 4.86
CA LYS A 379 14.64 -37.52 5.71
C LYS A 379 14.17 -36.15 5.20
N LEU A 380 14.09 -35.96 3.88
CA LEU A 380 13.60 -34.71 3.27
C LEU A 380 12.06 -34.62 3.27
N ARG A 381 11.35 -35.75 3.33
CA ARG A 381 9.88 -35.82 3.41
C ARG A 381 9.37 -35.73 4.86
N GLU A 382 10.24 -36.06 5.82
CA GLU A 382 10.07 -35.78 7.24
C GLU A 382 10.29 -34.28 7.54
N HIS A 383 9.79 -33.77 8.66
CA HIS A 383 10.10 -32.40 9.11
C HIS A 383 11.52 -32.36 9.67
N ILE A 384 12.40 -31.57 9.04
CA ILE A 384 13.83 -31.55 9.35
C ILE A 384 14.06 -30.75 10.63
N THR A 385 14.36 -31.46 11.73
CA THR A 385 14.60 -30.91 13.08
C THR A 385 16.07 -30.94 13.51
N GLY A 386 16.98 -31.41 12.64
CA GLY A 386 18.43 -31.38 12.82
C GLY A 386 19.15 -31.11 11.49
N HIS A 387 20.46 -31.35 11.41
CA HIS A 387 21.26 -31.08 10.20
C HIS A 387 21.06 -32.15 9.11
N VAL A 388 20.76 -31.71 7.89
CA VAL A 388 20.60 -32.53 6.69
C VAL A 388 21.41 -31.93 5.54
N VAL A 389 22.32 -32.74 4.98
CA VAL A 389 23.11 -32.40 3.80
C VAL A 389 22.51 -33.06 2.56
N ILE A 390 22.29 -32.27 1.51
CA ILE A 390 22.02 -32.75 0.15
C ILE A 390 23.34 -32.71 -0.64
N PRO A 391 23.96 -33.87 -0.94
CA PRO A 391 25.19 -33.92 -1.73
C PRO A 391 24.91 -33.70 -3.23
N ALA A 392 25.97 -33.56 -4.02
CA ALA A 392 25.86 -33.43 -5.48
C ALA A 392 25.09 -34.60 -6.11
N GLY A 393 24.07 -34.29 -6.92
CA GLY A 393 23.11 -35.26 -7.43
C GLY A 393 21.83 -34.59 -7.95
N VAL A 394 20.97 -35.37 -8.60
CA VAL A 394 19.66 -34.91 -9.12
C VAL A 394 18.54 -35.60 -8.36
N TYR A 395 17.66 -34.82 -7.75
CA TYR A 395 16.57 -35.30 -6.90
C TYR A 395 15.23 -34.76 -7.42
N ASP A 396 14.29 -35.67 -7.66
CA ASP A 396 12.91 -35.31 -8.00
C ASP A 396 12.10 -35.23 -6.70
N ILE A 397 11.38 -34.12 -6.52
CA ILE A 397 10.73 -33.75 -5.26
C ILE A 397 9.21 -33.55 -5.49
N ASP A 398 8.42 -34.51 -5.01
CA ASP A 398 6.95 -34.58 -5.07
C ASP A 398 6.23 -34.09 -3.79
N PHE A 399 6.96 -33.39 -2.92
CA PHE A 399 6.50 -32.90 -1.61
C PHE A 399 7.16 -31.56 -1.27
N CYS A 400 6.63 -30.83 -0.28
CA CYS A 400 7.35 -29.67 0.25
C CYS A 400 8.40 -30.14 1.26
N ILE A 401 9.63 -29.64 1.14
CA ILE A 401 10.71 -29.86 2.12
C ILE A 401 10.48 -28.87 3.27
N CYS A 402 10.25 -29.37 4.47
CA CYS A 402 10.01 -28.56 5.67
C CYS A 402 11.20 -28.64 6.63
N VAL A 403 11.78 -27.50 6.99
CA VAL A 403 12.80 -27.40 8.06
C VAL A 403 12.17 -26.66 9.23
N GLU A 404 12.26 -27.21 10.44
CA GLU A 404 11.81 -26.57 11.67
C GLU A 404 12.93 -25.72 12.31
N PRO A 405 12.67 -24.87 13.32
CA PRO A 405 13.66 -23.88 13.79
C PRO A 405 14.96 -24.49 14.34
N SER A 406 14.92 -25.73 14.85
CA SER A 406 16.13 -26.46 15.30
C SER A 406 16.88 -27.19 14.17
N GLY A 407 16.31 -27.21 12.96
CA GLY A 407 16.87 -27.90 11.80
C GLY A 407 17.91 -27.07 11.05
N SER A 408 18.59 -27.71 10.12
CA SER A 408 19.48 -27.04 9.18
C SER A 408 19.54 -27.83 7.88
N LEU A 409 19.38 -27.12 6.76
CA LEU A 409 19.41 -27.71 5.42
C LEU A 409 20.57 -27.13 4.61
N GLU A 410 21.54 -27.99 4.32
CA GLU A 410 22.76 -27.67 3.58
C GLU A 410 22.75 -28.35 2.21
N MET A 411 23.11 -27.62 1.16
CA MET A 411 23.21 -28.16 -0.20
C MET A 411 24.60 -27.94 -0.78
N GLN A 412 25.23 -29.02 -1.24
CA GLN A 412 26.62 -29.02 -1.71
C GLN A 412 26.75 -28.71 -3.21
N PRO A 413 27.95 -28.30 -3.69
CA PRO A 413 28.16 -27.89 -5.08
C PRO A 413 27.75 -28.95 -6.11
N GLY A 414 26.71 -28.66 -6.89
CA GLY A 414 26.15 -29.56 -7.91
C GLY A 414 24.94 -30.38 -7.45
N ALA A 415 24.30 -30.04 -6.33
CA ALA A 415 22.96 -30.53 -5.99
C ALA A 415 21.90 -29.89 -6.90
N VAL A 416 20.96 -30.68 -7.42
CA VAL A 416 19.87 -30.26 -8.32
C VAL A 416 18.54 -30.77 -7.79
N LEU A 417 17.64 -29.87 -7.38
CA LEU A 417 16.27 -30.20 -6.97
C LEU A 417 15.29 -29.90 -8.11
N ARG A 418 14.53 -30.93 -8.51
CA ARG A 418 13.53 -30.88 -9.57
C ARG A 418 12.13 -31.06 -8.95
N PHE A 419 11.45 -29.95 -8.72
CA PHE A 419 10.16 -29.94 -8.03
C PHE A 419 8.99 -30.20 -8.98
N ASP A 420 8.06 -31.08 -8.58
CA ASP A 420 6.76 -31.17 -9.24
C ASP A 420 5.83 -30.01 -8.86
N SER A 421 4.69 -29.92 -9.54
CA SER A 421 3.72 -28.83 -9.40
C SER A 421 3.38 -28.52 -7.94
N TYR A 422 3.58 -27.26 -7.56
CA TYR A 422 3.35 -26.69 -6.22
C TYR A 422 4.31 -27.12 -5.10
N CYS A 423 5.25 -28.03 -5.34
CA CYS A 423 6.24 -28.47 -4.35
C CYS A 423 7.39 -27.45 -4.21
N GLY A 424 7.91 -27.22 -3.00
CA GLY A 424 8.96 -26.22 -2.74
C GLY A 424 9.69 -26.45 -1.43
N ILE A 425 10.40 -25.42 -0.93
CA ILE A 425 11.10 -25.45 0.37
C ILE A 425 10.45 -24.44 1.32
N LEU A 426 10.15 -24.87 2.54
CA LEU A 426 9.76 -24.02 3.67
C LEU A 426 10.77 -24.23 4.81
N CYS A 427 11.68 -23.28 5.01
CA CYS A 427 12.77 -23.42 5.98
C CYS A 427 12.59 -22.46 7.17
N LYS A 428 12.58 -23.03 8.38
CA LYS A 428 12.61 -22.27 9.64
C LYS A 428 13.92 -22.30 10.41
N GLY A 429 14.73 -23.34 10.23
CA GLY A 429 16.10 -23.38 10.73
C GLY A 429 17.09 -22.74 9.74
N GLU A 430 18.38 -23.08 9.82
CA GLU A 430 19.38 -22.56 8.87
C GLU A 430 19.14 -23.06 7.42
N PHE A 431 19.37 -22.20 6.43
CA PHE A 431 19.37 -22.58 5.01
C PHE A 431 20.67 -22.16 4.30
N LYS A 432 21.45 -23.14 3.84
CA LYS A 432 22.75 -22.92 3.19
C LYS A 432 22.81 -23.67 1.85
N ALA A 433 22.73 -22.93 0.74
CA ALA A 433 22.89 -23.50 -0.60
C ALA A 433 24.23 -23.06 -1.19
N MET A 434 25.25 -23.91 -1.06
CA MET A 434 26.65 -23.57 -1.31
C MET A 434 27.10 -24.16 -2.65
N GLY A 435 26.86 -23.42 -3.73
CA GLY A 435 27.38 -23.73 -5.06
C GLY A 435 28.81 -23.24 -5.29
N THR A 436 29.32 -23.49 -6.49
CA THR A 436 30.51 -22.84 -7.07
C THR A 436 30.24 -22.51 -8.53
N GLU A 437 31.01 -21.61 -9.15
CA GLU A 437 30.86 -21.28 -10.58
C GLU A 437 30.76 -22.51 -11.51
N ARG A 438 31.56 -23.55 -11.21
CA ARG A 438 31.63 -24.80 -12.00
C ARG A 438 30.61 -25.85 -11.58
N LYS A 439 30.14 -25.83 -10.34
CA LYS A 439 29.17 -26.76 -9.76
C LYS A 439 28.11 -25.96 -8.98
N ARG A 440 27.21 -25.36 -9.74
CA ARG A 440 26.12 -24.52 -9.22
C ARG A 440 25.03 -25.40 -8.59
N VAL A 441 24.42 -24.94 -7.50
CA VAL A 441 23.24 -25.59 -6.92
C VAL A 441 22.01 -25.14 -7.71
N GLN A 442 21.10 -26.05 -8.07
CA GLN A 442 19.97 -25.72 -8.97
C GLN A 442 18.61 -26.03 -8.34
N PHE A 443 17.67 -25.11 -8.50
CA PHE A 443 16.27 -25.25 -8.11
C PHE A 443 15.39 -24.98 -9.33
N ILE A 444 14.78 -26.04 -9.87
CA ILE A 444 14.07 -26.02 -11.15
C ILE A 444 12.74 -26.79 -11.08
N PRO A 445 11.73 -26.45 -11.90
CA PRO A 445 10.56 -27.31 -12.06
C PRO A 445 10.94 -28.58 -12.84
N ARG A 446 10.37 -29.73 -12.44
CA ARG A 446 10.60 -31.05 -13.04
C ARG A 446 10.16 -31.10 -14.51
N ASN A 447 9.09 -30.39 -14.84
CA ASN A 447 8.68 -30.08 -16.21
C ASN A 447 9.13 -28.64 -16.57
N PRO A 448 9.93 -28.42 -17.63
CA PRO A 448 10.39 -27.09 -18.02
C PRO A 448 9.27 -26.08 -18.34
N GLN A 449 8.09 -26.53 -18.74
CA GLN A 449 6.89 -25.68 -18.91
C GLN A 449 5.98 -25.65 -17.68
N GLY A 450 6.22 -26.53 -16.71
CA GLY A 450 5.53 -26.58 -15.43
C GLY A 450 6.00 -25.49 -14.46
N SER A 451 5.85 -25.79 -13.18
CA SER A 451 5.98 -24.80 -12.10
C SER A 451 6.25 -25.45 -10.76
N TRP A 452 6.75 -24.68 -9.79
CA TRP A 452 7.01 -25.16 -8.44
C TRP A 452 6.61 -24.12 -7.37
N GLY A 453 6.78 -24.46 -6.10
CA GLY A 453 6.37 -23.66 -4.93
C GLY A 453 7.37 -22.60 -4.48
N GLY A 454 8.59 -22.58 -5.03
CA GLY A 454 9.66 -21.65 -4.64
C GLY A 454 10.40 -22.06 -3.35
N ILE A 455 11.24 -21.16 -2.86
CA ILE A 455 11.90 -21.25 -1.55
C ILE A 455 11.31 -20.17 -0.64
N CYS A 456 10.85 -20.56 0.55
CA CYS A 456 10.32 -19.68 1.58
C CYS A 456 11.18 -19.83 2.84
N LEU A 457 11.87 -18.76 3.25
CA LEU A 457 12.63 -18.68 4.49
C LEU A 457 11.83 -17.85 5.51
N TYR A 458 11.70 -18.34 6.73
CA TYR A 458 10.79 -17.79 7.75
C TYR A 458 11.38 -18.11 9.13
N GLU A 459 11.62 -17.14 10.04
CA GLU A 459 12.37 -17.37 11.32
C GLU A 459 13.84 -17.88 11.16
N SER A 460 14.33 -18.02 9.92
CA SER A 460 15.60 -18.70 9.58
C SER A 460 16.86 -17.89 9.94
N GLU A 461 17.51 -18.23 11.07
CA GLU A 461 18.64 -17.49 11.67
C GLU A 461 19.73 -17.03 10.68
N LEU A 462 20.06 -17.88 9.70
CA LEU A 462 20.94 -17.55 8.59
C LEU A 462 20.45 -18.18 7.28
N GLY A 463 20.17 -17.32 6.29
CA GLY A 463 19.97 -17.69 4.89
C GLY A 463 21.19 -17.30 4.05
N GLN A 464 21.85 -18.27 3.42
CA GLN A 464 22.99 -18.06 2.53
C GLN A 464 22.81 -18.86 1.24
N LEU A 465 22.82 -18.18 0.09
CA LEU A 465 22.79 -18.81 -1.23
C LEU A 465 23.99 -18.32 -2.04
N GLU A 466 24.88 -19.24 -2.41
CA GLU A 466 26.05 -18.96 -3.23
C GLU A 466 26.03 -19.75 -4.54
N PHE A 467 26.30 -19.07 -5.66
CA PHE A 467 26.34 -19.64 -7.01
C PHE A 467 25.15 -20.55 -7.35
N CYS A 468 23.95 -20.18 -6.90
CA CYS A 468 22.71 -20.92 -7.13
C CYS A 468 22.02 -20.51 -8.43
N ASP A 469 21.39 -21.45 -9.13
CA ASP A 469 20.50 -21.21 -10.26
C ASP A 469 19.05 -21.48 -9.86
N ILE A 470 18.25 -20.44 -9.81
CA ILE A 470 16.82 -20.48 -9.48
C ILE A 470 16.07 -20.18 -10.78
N LYS A 471 15.30 -21.16 -11.28
CA LYS A 471 14.64 -21.05 -12.59
C LYS A 471 13.16 -21.40 -12.57
N GLY A 472 12.43 -20.76 -13.47
CA GLY A 472 11.11 -21.19 -13.92
C GLY A 472 9.95 -20.52 -13.20
N LYS A 473 8.75 -20.90 -13.61
CA LYS A 473 7.50 -20.33 -13.10
C LYS A 473 7.29 -20.85 -11.67
N ALA A 474 7.30 -20.00 -10.66
CA ALA A 474 6.59 -20.37 -9.44
C ALA A 474 5.08 -20.32 -9.77
N LEU A 475 4.27 -21.20 -9.20
CA LEU A 475 2.82 -21.01 -9.21
C LEU A 475 2.40 -20.31 -7.92
N ALA A 476 2.25 -18.98 -7.98
CA ALA A 476 1.39 -18.31 -7.02
C ALA A 476 0.00 -18.96 -7.10
N PHE A 477 -0.35 -19.65 -6.02
CA PHE A 477 -1.45 -20.61 -5.93
C PHE A 477 -2.74 -20.10 -6.55
N SER A 478 -3.42 -21.01 -7.26
CA SER A 478 -4.83 -20.88 -7.60
C SER A 478 -5.61 -20.52 -6.33
N SER A 479 -6.31 -19.38 -6.32
CA SER A 479 -7.10 -18.91 -5.17
C SER A 479 -8.38 -19.73 -4.93
N LYS A 480 -8.41 -20.98 -5.40
CA LYS A 480 -9.47 -21.98 -5.20
C LYS A 480 -8.98 -23.30 -4.60
N ASP A 481 -7.67 -23.56 -4.52
CA ASP A 481 -7.14 -24.81 -3.99
C ASP A 481 -6.67 -24.67 -2.53
N LYS A 482 -7.52 -25.08 -1.57
CA LYS A 482 -7.20 -25.07 -0.12
C LYS A 482 -6.11 -26.08 0.31
N ARG A 483 -5.26 -26.57 -0.61
CA ARG A 483 -4.11 -27.45 -0.34
C ARG A 483 -2.78 -26.98 -0.95
N GLY A 484 -2.56 -25.68 -0.98
CA GLY A 484 -1.20 -25.18 -0.84
C GLY A 484 -1.14 -23.70 -0.49
N ARG A 485 -0.20 -23.38 0.39
CA ARG A 485 0.10 -22.04 0.89
C ARG A 485 1.61 -22.03 1.11
N CYS A 486 2.36 -21.12 0.47
CA CYS A 486 3.60 -20.69 1.12
C CYS A 486 3.17 -19.98 2.40
N ALA A 487 3.67 -20.43 3.54
CA ALA A 487 3.07 -20.13 4.84
C ALA A 487 3.06 -18.62 5.15
N THR A 488 2.06 -18.20 5.91
CA THR A 488 1.99 -16.86 6.52
C THR A 488 1.92 -17.04 8.02
N PHE A 489 2.97 -16.62 8.71
CA PHE A 489 3.09 -16.51 10.16
C PHE A 489 3.95 -15.25 10.46
N GLU A 490 4.11 -14.85 11.73
CA GLU A 490 4.75 -13.57 12.09
C GLU A 490 5.80 -13.68 13.20
N SER A 491 6.92 -12.97 13.00
CA SER A 491 8.07 -12.86 13.94
C SER A 491 8.88 -14.17 14.04
N ILE A 492 10.12 -14.22 14.56
CA ILE A 492 11.01 -13.20 15.12
C ILE A 492 12.44 -13.34 14.49
N ALA A 493 13.38 -12.51 14.91
CA ALA A 493 14.81 -12.81 15.04
C ALA A 493 15.58 -13.32 13.80
N THR A 494 15.73 -12.46 12.79
CA THR A 494 16.74 -12.61 11.73
C THR A 494 17.35 -11.26 11.38
N THR A 495 18.66 -11.19 11.10
CA THR A 495 19.35 -9.92 10.82
C THR A 495 19.76 -9.79 9.36
N THR A 496 20.45 -10.79 8.78
CA THR A 496 21.09 -10.67 7.45
C THR A 496 20.73 -11.79 6.49
N LEU A 497 20.42 -11.43 5.23
CA LEU A 497 20.33 -12.35 4.08
C LEU A 497 21.44 -12.02 3.07
N ILE A 498 22.20 -13.04 2.64
CA ILE A 498 23.30 -12.89 1.67
C ILE A 498 23.04 -13.78 0.43
N LEU A 499 22.98 -13.16 -0.74
CA LEU A 499 22.92 -13.82 -2.04
C LEU A 499 24.17 -13.47 -2.85
N LYS A 500 25.02 -14.47 -3.15
CA LYS A 500 26.29 -14.30 -3.87
C LYS A 500 26.30 -15.09 -5.18
N GLY A 501 26.47 -14.44 -6.33
CA GLY A 501 26.54 -15.12 -7.64
C GLY A 501 25.28 -15.89 -8.04
N VAL A 502 24.13 -15.59 -7.42
CA VAL A 502 22.84 -16.26 -7.65
C VAL A 502 22.20 -15.77 -8.95
N ARG A 503 21.61 -16.67 -9.72
CA ARG A 503 20.91 -16.37 -10.97
C ARG A 503 19.42 -16.67 -10.84
N PHE A 504 18.60 -15.63 -10.99
CA PHE A 504 17.14 -15.71 -11.13
C PHE A 504 16.80 -15.56 -12.61
N SER A 505 16.30 -16.65 -13.21
CA SER A 505 16.07 -16.73 -14.66
C SER A 505 14.66 -17.19 -15.01
N GLU A 506 14.00 -16.43 -15.89
CA GLU A 506 12.60 -16.66 -16.33
C GLU A 506 11.58 -16.74 -15.17
N CYS A 507 11.95 -16.30 -13.96
CA CYS A 507 11.14 -16.45 -12.75
C CYS A 507 9.84 -15.67 -12.88
N ARG A 508 8.77 -16.25 -12.36
CA ARG A 508 7.46 -15.61 -12.25
C ARG A 508 6.87 -15.97 -10.90
N TYR A 509 6.21 -15.00 -10.26
CA TYR A 509 5.33 -15.22 -9.11
C TYR A 509 6.03 -15.67 -7.81
N GLY A 510 7.20 -15.10 -7.51
CA GLY A 510 7.90 -15.22 -6.21
C GLY A 510 8.72 -16.50 -6.05
N ALA A 511 9.92 -16.57 -6.65
CA ALA A 511 10.77 -17.77 -6.57
C ALA A 511 11.56 -17.91 -5.24
N LEU A 512 11.86 -16.79 -4.57
CA LEU A 512 12.38 -16.73 -3.20
C LEU A 512 11.53 -15.74 -2.40
N ARG A 513 11.20 -16.08 -1.15
CA ARG A 513 10.44 -15.24 -0.21
C ARG A 513 11.03 -15.29 1.20
N PHE A 514 10.98 -14.16 1.90
CA PHE A 514 11.46 -13.98 3.28
C PHE A 514 10.41 -13.27 4.14
N LEU A 515 10.31 -13.55 5.45
CA LEU A 515 9.22 -13.07 6.32
C LEU A 515 9.62 -12.87 7.80
N GLY A 516 9.20 -11.71 8.35
CA GLY A 516 9.34 -11.28 9.77
C GLY A 516 9.63 -9.77 9.83
N GLY A 517 9.45 -9.00 10.91
CA GLY A 517 8.86 -9.16 12.25
C GLY A 517 9.12 -7.82 13.01
N LYS A 518 8.53 -7.43 14.14
CA LYS A 518 7.46 -7.94 15.03
C LYS A 518 6.20 -7.04 14.87
N GLU A 519 5.18 -6.89 15.75
CA GLU A 519 4.70 -7.52 17.01
C GLU A 519 3.18 -7.79 16.85
N ALA A 520 2.62 -8.76 17.59
CA ALA A 520 1.44 -9.51 17.16
C ALA A 520 0.33 -9.70 18.21
N TYR A 521 -0.87 -10.03 17.72
CA TYR A 521 -1.94 -10.79 18.40
C TYR A 521 -2.66 -11.66 17.36
N LEU A 522 -3.12 -12.85 17.75
CA LEU A 522 -3.65 -13.87 16.83
C LEU A 522 -4.90 -14.57 17.39
N ASN A 523 -5.86 -14.86 16.50
CA ASN A 523 -6.56 -16.15 16.39
C ASN A 523 -7.43 -16.19 15.11
N ASP A 524 -7.75 -17.41 14.66
CA ASP A 524 -8.61 -17.79 13.52
C ASP A 524 -8.39 -17.05 12.19
N CYS A 525 -7.50 -17.64 11.36
CA CYS A 525 -7.14 -17.14 10.05
C CYS A 525 -8.09 -17.64 8.93
N GLU A 526 -8.74 -16.74 8.20
CA GLU A 526 -9.11 -17.00 6.80
C GLU A 526 -8.79 -15.80 5.90
N PHE A 527 -8.28 -16.08 4.70
CA PHE A 527 -7.89 -15.09 3.69
C PHE A 527 -8.21 -15.61 2.29
N LEU A 528 -8.33 -14.67 1.34
CA LEU A 528 -8.86 -14.82 -0.02
C LEU A 528 -10.40 -14.95 -0.01
N LYS A 529 -11.14 -14.30 -0.92
CA LYS A 529 -10.80 -14.05 -2.33
C LYS A 529 -11.25 -12.67 -2.82
N SER A 530 -10.39 -12.01 -3.60
CA SER A 530 -10.73 -10.79 -4.36
C SER A 530 -11.78 -11.09 -5.44
N GLY A 531 -12.85 -10.29 -5.49
CA GLY A 531 -14.08 -10.60 -6.22
C GLY A 531 -14.52 -9.60 -7.29
N ASN A 532 -13.60 -8.98 -8.06
CA ASN A 532 -13.98 -8.50 -9.40
C ASN A 532 -12.80 -8.45 -10.39
N SER A 533 -13.13 -8.34 -11.67
CA SER A 533 -12.24 -8.53 -12.83
C SER A 533 -11.14 -7.47 -12.99
N ASN A 534 -9.89 -7.84 -12.66
CA ASN A 534 -8.63 -7.40 -13.31
C ASN A 534 -7.43 -8.06 -12.60
N LEU A 535 -7.21 -9.36 -12.78
CA LEU A 535 -6.28 -10.17 -11.97
C LEU A 535 -4.80 -10.15 -12.46
N GLU A 536 -4.11 -9.03 -12.24
CA GLU A 536 -2.65 -8.92 -12.48
C GLU A 536 -1.83 -8.25 -11.35
N TRP A 537 -2.43 -7.93 -10.19
CA TRP A 537 -1.91 -6.87 -9.29
C TRP A 537 -1.02 -7.27 -8.09
N TYR A 538 -0.62 -8.53 -7.90
CA TYR A 538 0.27 -8.96 -6.78
C TYR A 538 1.09 -10.19 -7.15
N ARG A 539 2.09 -10.02 -8.02
CA ARG A 539 2.84 -11.12 -8.67
C ARG A 539 4.29 -10.71 -8.99
N GLU A 540 5.06 -10.49 -7.93
CA GLU A 540 6.51 -10.33 -7.86
C GLU A 540 7.27 -11.48 -8.55
N ALA A 541 8.53 -11.27 -8.94
CA ALA A 541 9.45 -12.32 -9.37
C ALA A 541 10.31 -12.83 -8.21
N PHE A 542 10.70 -11.91 -7.33
CA PHE A 542 11.54 -12.08 -6.14
C PHE A 542 10.99 -11.12 -5.08
N ASP A 543 10.76 -11.59 -3.85
CA ASP A 543 9.88 -10.87 -2.90
C ASP A 543 10.34 -10.99 -1.44
N VAL A 544 11.11 -10.00 -0.97
CA VAL A 544 11.50 -9.87 0.45
C VAL A 544 10.43 -9.05 1.17
N ILE A 545 9.67 -9.68 2.07
CA ILE A 545 8.55 -9.04 2.77
C ILE A 545 8.87 -8.87 4.25
N LEU A 546 8.89 -7.60 4.68
CA LEU A 546 9.11 -7.14 6.07
C LEU A 546 10.59 -7.24 6.50
N PRO A 547 11.01 -6.47 7.54
CA PRO A 547 12.34 -5.88 7.55
C PRO A 547 13.43 -6.84 8.05
N LEU A 548 14.25 -7.32 7.12
CA LEU A 548 15.64 -7.64 7.41
C LEU A 548 16.35 -6.40 7.99
N GLU A 549 17.33 -6.60 8.86
CA GLU A 549 18.28 -5.54 9.19
C GLU A 549 19.18 -5.25 7.97
N LYS A 550 19.70 -6.31 7.34
CA LYS A 550 20.57 -6.19 6.16
C LYS A 550 20.25 -7.20 5.05
N LEU A 551 20.27 -6.73 3.81
CA LEU A 551 20.21 -7.55 2.60
C LEU A 551 21.43 -7.25 1.72
N VAL A 552 22.17 -8.30 1.32
CA VAL A 552 23.32 -8.18 0.42
C VAL A 552 23.10 -9.01 -0.84
N LEU A 553 23.16 -8.35 -1.99
CA LEU A 553 23.23 -8.96 -3.31
C LEU A 553 24.63 -8.69 -3.90
N GLU A 554 25.42 -9.73 -4.16
CA GLU A 554 26.78 -9.60 -4.70
C GLU A 554 26.95 -10.47 -5.95
N GLY A 555 27.23 -9.89 -7.11
CA GLY A 555 27.41 -10.64 -8.37
C GLY A 555 26.15 -11.39 -8.85
N CYS A 556 24.97 -11.03 -8.33
CA CYS A 556 23.71 -11.68 -8.67
C CYS A 556 23.17 -11.23 -10.04
N VAL A 557 22.48 -12.14 -10.74
CA VAL A 557 21.87 -11.89 -12.05
C VAL A 557 20.37 -12.14 -12.00
N PHE A 558 19.60 -11.18 -12.47
CA PHE A 558 18.15 -11.27 -12.64
C PHE A 558 17.83 -11.06 -14.12
N ASP A 559 17.61 -12.14 -14.87
CA ASP A 559 17.38 -12.08 -16.32
C ASP A 559 16.00 -12.63 -16.75
N GLY A 560 15.29 -11.84 -17.56
CA GLY A 560 14.03 -12.24 -18.22
C GLY A 560 12.85 -12.52 -17.29
N ASN A 561 12.92 -12.07 -16.03
CA ASN A 561 11.91 -12.38 -15.02
C ASN A 561 10.61 -11.57 -15.25
N ARG A 562 9.48 -12.11 -14.78
CA ARG A 562 8.16 -11.45 -14.87
C ARG A 562 7.55 -11.23 -13.50
N GLY A 563 7.36 -9.95 -13.17
CA GLY A 563 7.02 -9.47 -11.84
C GLY A 563 8.08 -8.51 -11.31
N ARG A 564 7.71 -7.75 -10.27
CA ARG A 564 8.62 -6.85 -9.54
C ARG A 564 9.68 -7.65 -8.77
N ILE A 565 10.91 -7.16 -8.73
CA ILE A 565 11.91 -7.57 -7.76
C ILE A 565 11.76 -6.63 -6.56
N TYR A 566 11.26 -7.13 -5.43
CA TYR A 566 10.96 -6.34 -4.24
C TYR A 566 11.98 -6.64 -3.13
N LEU A 567 12.73 -5.61 -2.76
CA LEU A 567 13.82 -5.65 -1.78
C LEU A 567 13.43 -4.80 -0.57
N LYS A 568 13.48 -5.37 0.64
CA LYS A 568 13.05 -4.70 1.87
C LYS A 568 13.96 -5.04 3.05
N ALA A 569 14.69 -4.04 3.53
CA ALA A 569 15.54 -4.12 4.73
C ALA A 569 15.71 -2.72 5.34
N ASN A 570 16.44 -2.62 6.45
CA ASN A 570 17.02 -1.34 6.88
C ASN A 570 18.17 -0.95 5.93
N THR A 571 19.16 -1.83 5.77
CA THR A 571 20.30 -1.65 4.86
C THR A 571 20.18 -2.60 3.66
N VAL A 572 20.19 -2.07 2.44
CA VAL A 572 20.24 -2.88 1.20
C VAL A 572 21.51 -2.56 0.43
N GLU A 573 22.35 -3.59 0.22
CA GLU A 573 23.54 -3.51 -0.63
C GLU A 573 23.32 -4.32 -1.92
N ILE A 574 23.52 -3.67 -3.07
CA ILE A 574 23.49 -4.29 -4.39
C ILE A 574 24.84 -4.02 -5.06
N LYS A 575 25.68 -5.05 -5.23
CA LYS A 575 27.08 -4.92 -5.67
C LYS A 575 27.35 -5.79 -6.89
N SER A 576 27.86 -5.18 -7.96
CA SER A 576 28.25 -5.85 -9.21
C SER A 576 27.15 -6.74 -9.82
N CYS A 577 25.87 -6.35 -9.69
CA CYS A 577 24.72 -7.16 -10.09
C CYS A 577 24.17 -6.77 -11.47
N ASP A 578 23.63 -7.77 -12.19
CA ASP A 578 23.02 -7.59 -13.52
C ASP A 578 21.51 -7.79 -13.47
N PHE A 579 20.74 -6.75 -13.76
CA PHE A 579 19.29 -6.78 -13.90
C PHE A 579 18.94 -6.55 -15.37
N MET A 580 18.58 -7.63 -16.07
CA MET A 580 18.41 -7.63 -17.53
C MET A 580 17.01 -8.10 -17.95
N ASN A 581 16.42 -7.44 -18.93
CA ASN A 581 15.19 -7.90 -19.61
C ASN A 581 13.97 -8.14 -18.68
N ASN A 582 13.97 -7.65 -17.44
CA ASN A 582 12.90 -7.94 -16.48
C ASN A 582 11.64 -7.13 -16.81
N HIS A 583 10.46 -7.72 -16.63
CA HIS A 583 9.19 -7.13 -17.04
C HIS A 583 8.18 -7.17 -15.90
N SER A 584 7.79 -5.99 -15.41
CA SER A 584 6.82 -5.80 -14.34
C SER A 584 5.68 -4.89 -14.81
N LEU A 585 4.52 -5.03 -14.17
CA LEU A 585 3.40 -4.09 -14.32
C LEU A 585 3.53 -2.93 -13.32
N PHE A 586 4.16 -3.23 -12.17
CA PHE A 586 4.72 -2.26 -11.25
C PHE A 586 6.17 -1.95 -11.66
N ASP A 587 6.92 -1.34 -10.76
CA ASP A 587 8.38 -1.17 -10.80
C ASP A 587 9.08 -2.49 -11.14
N TYR A 588 10.18 -2.47 -11.92
CA TYR A 588 10.93 -3.70 -12.22
C TYR A 588 11.82 -4.11 -11.03
N CYS A 589 12.37 -3.13 -10.33
CA CYS A 589 13.05 -3.29 -9.04
C CYS A 589 12.52 -2.23 -8.09
N LYS A 590 12.25 -2.59 -6.83
CA LYS A 590 11.84 -1.65 -5.79
C LYS A 590 12.58 -1.95 -4.50
N VAL A 591 13.13 -0.91 -3.90
CA VAL A 591 13.81 -0.94 -2.60
C VAL A 591 12.95 -0.15 -1.61
N ASP A 592 12.39 -0.83 -0.61
CA ASP A 592 11.48 -0.23 0.37
C ASP A 592 12.08 -0.20 1.78
N GLY A 593 12.41 1.00 2.26
CA GLY A 593 12.99 1.22 3.59
C GLY A 593 11.98 1.10 4.75
N SER A 594 12.50 1.01 5.97
CA SER A 594 11.75 0.73 7.21
C SER A 594 11.24 1.95 8.00
N GLU A 595 11.27 3.15 7.41
CA GLU A 595 10.83 4.44 8.00
C GLU A 595 11.64 5.01 9.19
N ILE A 596 12.79 4.44 9.59
CA ILE A 596 13.59 4.99 10.73
C ILE A 596 15.05 5.28 10.33
N ASN A 597 15.85 4.27 9.98
CA ASN A 597 17.22 4.43 9.45
C ASN A 597 17.39 3.47 8.28
N SER A 598 16.98 3.93 7.08
CA SER A 598 17.00 3.11 5.86
C SER A 598 18.09 3.59 4.89
N GLU A 599 19.06 2.72 4.64
CA GLU A 599 20.27 2.95 3.85
C GLU A 599 20.28 2.05 2.60
N VAL A 600 20.61 2.60 1.45
CA VAL A 600 20.69 1.82 0.19
C VAL A 600 21.99 2.14 -0.55
N LEU A 601 22.81 1.11 -0.79
CA LEU A 601 24.01 1.20 -1.62
C LEU A 601 23.82 0.36 -2.87
N ILE A 602 23.96 0.96 -4.05
CA ILE A 602 23.96 0.28 -5.35
C ILE A 602 25.29 0.61 -6.04
N ALA A 603 26.20 -0.37 -6.14
CA ALA A 603 27.54 -0.19 -6.69
C ALA A 603 27.82 -1.15 -7.87
N ASP A 604 28.57 -0.67 -8.87
CA ASP A 604 29.07 -1.45 -10.03
C ASP A 604 27.99 -2.24 -10.81
N SER A 605 26.72 -1.87 -10.66
CA SER A 605 25.57 -2.69 -11.07
C SER A 605 24.91 -2.17 -12.34
N ARG A 606 24.35 -3.08 -13.14
CA ARG A 606 23.78 -2.76 -14.46
C ARG A 606 22.30 -3.12 -14.50
N PHE A 607 21.49 -2.15 -14.91
CA PHE A 607 20.06 -2.31 -15.13
C PHE A 607 19.81 -2.06 -16.62
N THR A 608 19.56 -3.11 -17.41
CA THR A 608 19.39 -2.99 -18.86
C THR A 608 18.10 -3.60 -19.41
N HIS A 609 17.45 -2.91 -20.34
CA HIS A 609 16.24 -3.36 -21.06
C HIS A 609 15.05 -3.76 -20.16
N ASN A 610 15.03 -3.33 -18.89
CA ASN A 610 13.94 -3.64 -17.98
C ASN A 610 12.70 -2.78 -18.29
N THR A 611 11.51 -3.26 -17.93
CA THR A 611 10.25 -2.54 -18.15
C THR A 611 9.37 -2.59 -16.90
N GLY A 612 8.81 -1.45 -16.49
CA GLY A 612 7.95 -1.33 -15.32
C GLY A 612 7.02 -0.12 -15.33
N SER A 613 6.37 0.15 -14.20
CA SER A 613 5.70 1.43 -13.92
C SER A 613 6.72 2.53 -13.65
N HIS A 614 7.71 2.24 -12.80
CA HIS A 614 8.91 3.05 -12.56
C HIS A 614 10.17 2.21 -12.84
N GLY A 615 11.35 2.79 -12.70
CA GLY A 615 12.65 2.12 -12.86
C GLY A 615 13.05 1.28 -11.65
N VAL A 616 14.26 1.54 -11.12
CA VAL A 616 14.61 1.22 -9.73
C VAL A 616 13.91 2.22 -8.82
N GLU A 617 12.88 1.76 -8.13
CA GLU A 617 12.03 2.55 -7.26
C GLU A 617 12.59 2.55 -5.82
N LEU A 618 13.10 3.69 -5.35
CA LEU A 618 13.57 3.88 -3.97
C LEU A 618 12.47 4.55 -3.14
N SER A 619 11.79 3.80 -2.26
CA SER A 619 10.73 4.36 -1.40
C SER A 619 10.97 4.17 0.09
N LYS A 620 10.63 5.18 0.89
CA LYS A 620 10.89 5.22 2.35
C LYS A 620 12.39 5.03 2.71
N VAL A 621 13.29 5.25 1.76
CA VAL A 621 14.73 5.26 1.96
C VAL A 621 15.12 6.63 2.51
N ARG A 622 15.95 6.65 3.55
CA ARG A 622 16.44 7.88 4.20
C ARG A 622 17.69 8.38 3.48
N GLU A 623 18.68 7.50 3.34
CA GLU A 623 19.98 7.80 2.74
C GLU A 623 20.30 6.77 1.65
N PHE A 624 20.76 7.23 0.48
CA PHE A 624 21.13 6.33 -0.61
C PHE A 624 22.39 6.77 -1.35
N GLU A 625 23.16 5.79 -1.83
CA GLU A 625 24.33 5.98 -2.68
C GLU A 625 24.24 5.05 -3.90
N ILE A 626 24.45 5.60 -5.09
CA ILE A 626 24.52 4.86 -6.35
C ILE A 626 25.85 5.21 -7.03
N ASP A 627 26.74 4.23 -7.15
CA ASP A 627 28.12 4.42 -7.61
C ASP A 627 28.47 3.45 -8.77
N GLY A 628 29.18 3.94 -9.79
CA GLY A 628 29.59 3.14 -10.97
C GLY A 628 28.46 2.44 -11.75
N CYS A 629 27.19 2.81 -11.55
CA CYS A 629 26.04 2.05 -12.06
C CYS A 629 25.57 2.50 -13.45
N HIS A 630 25.09 1.53 -14.23
CA HIS A 630 24.64 1.72 -15.61
C HIS A 630 23.15 1.39 -15.78
N PHE A 631 22.33 2.40 -16.06
CA PHE A 631 20.90 2.30 -16.35
C PHE A 631 20.68 2.50 -17.85
N ILE A 632 20.53 1.41 -18.61
CA ILE A 632 20.57 1.44 -20.09
C ILE A 632 19.26 0.90 -20.70
N LYS A 633 18.59 1.70 -21.52
CA LYS A 633 17.42 1.30 -22.34
C LYS A 633 16.24 0.73 -21.53
N ASN A 634 16.08 1.13 -20.27
CA ASN A 634 14.95 0.74 -19.45
C ASN A 634 13.69 1.56 -19.77
N LYS A 635 12.51 1.05 -19.43
CA LYS A 635 11.22 1.66 -19.80
C LYS A 635 10.22 1.72 -18.64
N ALA A 636 9.84 2.93 -18.24
CA ALA A 636 8.78 3.20 -17.28
C ALA A 636 7.46 3.58 -17.99
N ARG A 637 6.32 3.21 -17.40
CA ARG A 637 4.99 3.76 -17.76
C ARG A 637 4.72 5.12 -17.11
N ARG A 638 5.44 5.46 -16.04
CA ARG A 638 5.30 6.68 -15.24
C ARG A 638 6.63 7.44 -15.19
N THR A 639 7.39 7.34 -14.10
CA THR A 639 8.58 8.17 -13.85
C THR A 639 9.87 7.37 -13.64
N GLY A 640 11.02 8.01 -13.90
CA GLY A 640 12.33 7.52 -13.47
C GLY A 640 12.68 6.14 -13.98
N ALA A 641 12.80 5.94 -15.31
CA ALA A 641 12.98 4.61 -15.88
C ALA A 641 14.35 3.98 -15.59
N GLY A 642 15.37 4.79 -15.32
CA GLY A 642 16.56 4.32 -14.61
C GLY A 642 16.31 4.20 -13.11
N VAL A 643 16.11 5.34 -12.43
CA VAL A 643 15.80 5.41 -11.00
C VAL A 643 14.65 6.39 -10.73
N ASN A 644 13.72 6.01 -9.84
CA ASN A 644 12.70 6.88 -9.27
C ASN A 644 12.82 6.89 -7.75
N ALA A 645 13.10 8.04 -7.15
CA ALA A 645 13.22 8.21 -5.71
C ALA A 645 12.00 8.96 -5.15
N TYR A 646 11.31 8.37 -4.18
CA TYR A 646 10.06 8.93 -3.65
C TYR A 646 9.97 8.77 -2.13
N ASN A 647 9.88 9.90 -1.41
CA ASN A 647 9.67 9.86 0.03
C ASN A 647 8.76 10.99 0.54
N LEU A 648 8.04 10.70 1.64
CA LEU A 648 7.17 11.63 2.39
C LEU A 648 7.92 12.35 3.53
N SER A 649 9.25 12.22 3.55
CA SER A 649 10.16 12.74 4.56
C SER A 649 11.51 13.03 3.90
N THR A 650 12.32 13.91 4.50
CA THR A 650 13.63 14.30 3.98
C THR A 650 14.51 13.09 3.66
N MET A 651 14.90 12.99 2.40
CA MET A 651 15.80 11.98 1.83
C MET A 651 17.13 12.67 1.48
N TYR A 652 18.25 11.96 1.64
CA TYR A 652 19.55 12.36 1.11
C TYR A 652 20.08 11.32 0.13
N GLY A 653 20.65 11.77 -0.98
CA GLY A 653 21.16 10.91 -2.05
C GLY A 653 22.51 11.34 -2.57
N ARG A 654 23.34 10.37 -2.96
CA ARG A 654 24.58 10.59 -3.72
C ARG A 654 24.60 9.67 -4.95
N ILE A 655 24.94 10.23 -6.11
CA ILE A 655 25.02 9.50 -7.38
C ILE A 655 26.35 9.85 -8.06
N VAL A 656 27.19 8.83 -8.29
CA VAL A 656 28.61 8.98 -8.66
C VAL A 656 28.93 8.08 -9.84
N ASP A 657 29.72 8.58 -10.79
CA ASP A 657 30.27 7.84 -11.94
C ASP A 657 29.23 7.06 -12.78
N CYS A 658 27.95 7.39 -12.64
CA CYS A 658 26.83 6.65 -13.21
C CYS A 658 26.53 7.03 -14.67
N VAL A 659 25.88 6.10 -15.38
CA VAL A 659 25.41 6.29 -16.76
C VAL A 659 23.93 5.97 -16.87
N PHE A 660 23.13 6.94 -17.29
CA PHE A 660 21.71 6.82 -17.63
C PHE A 660 21.57 7.02 -19.14
N GLU A 661 21.44 5.93 -19.91
CA GLU A 661 21.45 5.97 -21.37
C GLU A 661 20.18 5.36 -22.00
N GLY A 662 19.51 6.12 -22.89
CA GLY A 662 18.45 5.59 -23.75
C GLY A 662 17.18 5.15 -23.03
N ASN A 663 16.98 5.55 -21.77
CA ASN A 663 15.81 5.14 -20.96
C ASN A 663 14.55 5.93 -21.39
N VAL A 664 13.37 5.33 -21.23
CA VAL A 664 12.09 5.90 -21.74
C VAL A 664 11.03 5.92 -20.64
N ALA A 665 10.40 7.07 -20.40
CA ALA A 665 9.34 7.22 -19.37
C ALA A 665 8.21 8.14 -19.84
N LEU A 666 7.19 8.35 -19.00
CA LEU A 666 6.26 9.47 -19.19
C LEU A 666 6.90 10.79 -18.73
N VAL A 667 7.58 10.81 -17.59
CA VAL A 667 8.31 11.97 -17.04
C VAL A 667 9.64 11.55 -16.43
N GLY A 668 10.70 12.35 -16.54
CA GLY A 668 12.00 12.12 -15.89
C GLY A 668 12.64 10.78 -16.30
N ALA A 669 13.02 10.62 -17.58
CA ALA A 669 13.23 9.27 -18.10
C ALA A 669 14.52 8.58 -17.64
N GLY A 670 15.62 9.31 -17.43
CA GLY A 670 16.79 8.77 -16.73
C GLY A 670 16.53 8.67 -15.22
N PHE A 671 16.24 9.82 -14.58
CA PHE A 671 16.08 9.95 -13.14
C PHE A 671 14.85 10.79 -12.76
N SER A 672 14.25 10.50 -11.61
CA SER A 672 13.10 11.23 -11.06
C SER A 672 13.17 11.26 -9.53
N ILE A 673 12.93 12.42 -8.90
CA ILE A 673 12.81 12.53 -7.43
C ILE A 673 11.71 13.49 -6.97
N GLU A 674 11.01 13.08 -5.91
CA GLU A 674 10.08 13.93 -5.14
C GLU A 674 10.55 14.06 -3.67
N ASN A 675 10.85 15.30 -3.26
CA ASN A 675 11.40 15.74 -1.97
C ASN A 675 12.84 15.28 -1.65
N GLY A 676 13.60 16.13 -0.94
CA GLY A 676 14.92 15.78 -0.37
C GLY A 676 16.11 16.53 -0.98
N ARG A 677 17.32 16.01 -0.80
CA ARG A 677 18.58 16.55 -1.36
C ARG A 677 19.36 15.46 -2.07
N VAL A 678 19.88 15.72 -3.27
CA VAL A 678 20.72 14.75 -4.01
C VAL A 678 21.93 15.43 -4.63
N VAL A 679 23.10 14.81 -4.47
CA VAL A 679 24.36 15.24 -5.09
C VAL A 679 24.74 14.29 -6.22
N PHE A 680 24.93 14.82 -7.42
CA PHE A 680 25.37 14.10 -8.62
C PHE A 680 26.83 14.46 -8.94
N GLN A 681 27.67 13.47 -9.21
CA GLN A 681 29.09 13.65 -9.51
C GLN A 681 29.47 12.81 -10.75
N ASN A 682 30.12 13.43 -11.75
CA ASN A 682 30.64 12.78 -12.98
C ASN A 682 29.61 11.90 -13.75
N THR A 683 28.33 12.14 -13.51
CA THR A 683 27.22 11.29 -13.97
C THR A 683 26.71 11.76 -15.34
N LYS A 684 26.36 10.80 -16.20
CA LYS A 684 26.03 11.02 -17.62
C LYS A 684 24.59 10.63 -17.93
N PHE A 685 23.81 11.56 -18.45
CA PHE A 685 22.46 11.36 -18.96
C PHE A 685 22.45 11.54 -20.48
N ARG A 686 22.22 10.47 -21.24
CA ARG A 686 22.29 10.51 -22.71
C ARG A 686 21.11 9.81 -23.40
N HIS A 687 20.58 10.41 -24.45
CA HIS A 687 19.52 9.83 -25.30
C HIS A 687 18.24 9.39 -24.57
N ASN A 688 17.99 9.84 -23.33
CA ASN A 688 16.80 9.48 -22.56
C ASN A 688 15.57 10.22 -23.10
N ARG A 689 14.38 9.60 -23.05
CA ARG A 689 13.16 10.13 -23.68
C ARG A 689 11.91 10.08 -22.80
N ALA A 690 11.38 11.24 -22.45
CA ALA A 690 10.12 11.41 -21.75
C ALA A 690 8.95 11.69 -22.71
N GLN A 691 7.81 11.02 -22.51
CA GLN A 691 6.58 11.26 -23.27
C GLN A 691 5.84 12.56 -22.87
N ALA A 692 6.28 13.24 -21.81
CA ALA A 692 5.80 14.56 -21.40
C ALA A 692 6.95 15.52 -21.04
N HIS A 693 7.61 15.35 -19.90
CA HIS A 693 8.55 16.34 -19.33
C HIS A 693 9.81 15.68 -18.76
N GLY A 694 10.95 16.37 -18.77
CA GLY A 694 12.18 15.86 -18.16
C GLY A 694 12.78 14.69 -18.95
N GLY A 695 13.35 14.97 -20.12
CA GLY A 695 13.92 13.93 -20.98
C GLY A 695 15.02 13.14 -20.27
N ALA A 696 15.96 13.82 -19.61
CA ALA A 696 16.87 13.18 -18.66
C ALA A 696 16.26 13.09 -17.25
N MET A 697 15.79 14.21 -16.69
CA MET A 697 15.48 14.31 -15.26
C MET A 697 14.22 15.10 -14.94
N TRP A 698 13.50 14.67 -13.89
CA TRP A 698 12.42 15.44 -13.23
C TRP A 698 12.73 15.59 -11.73
N LEU A 699 12.72 16.84 -11.25
CA LEU A 699 12.99 17.19 -9.86
C LEU A 699 11.77 17.91 -9.26
N TYR A 700 11.28 17.46 -8.10
CA TYR A 700 10.14 18.11 -7.44
C TYR A 700 10.45 18.34 -5.95
N GLU A 701 10.43 19.61 -5.53
CA GLU A 701 10.72 20.06 -4.16
C GLU A 701 12.05 19.49 -3.63
N CYS A 702 13.04 19.39 -4.51
CA CYS A 702 14.33 18.75 -4.24
C CYS A 702 15.51 19.72 -4.42
N LEU A 703 16.43 19.73 -3.46
CA LEU A 703 17.72 20.41 -3.53
C LEU A 703 18.72 19.53 -4.30
N ALA A 704 18.91 19.79 -5.58
CA ALA A 704 19.82 19.01 -6.42
C ALA A 704 21.12 19.77 -6.70
N GLU A 705 22.26 19.13 -6.43
CA GLU A 705 23.61 19.63 -6.73
C GLU A 705 24.27 18.73 -7.77
N PHE A 706 24.93 19.32 -8.77
CA PHE A 706 25.59 18.61 -9.85
C PHE A 706 27.02 19.09 -10.03
N ASP A 707 27.98 18.16 -10.03
CA ASP A 707 29.38 18.42 -10.36
C ASP A 707 29.84 17.57 -11.55
N THR A 708 30.33 18.23 -12.61
CA THR A 708 30.99 17.58 -13.76
C THR A 708 30.06 16.58 -14.49
N CYS A 709 28.75 16.81 -14.41
CA CYS A 709 27.72 15.97 -15.05
C CYS A 709 27.49 16.35 -16.53
N GLN A 710 26.94 15.42 -17.31
CA GLN A 710 26.73 15.60 -18.75
C GLN A 710 25.32 15.21 -19.18
N PHE A 711 24.67 16.07 -19.97
CA PHE A 711 23.30 15.91 -20.44
C PHE A 711 23.26 16.06 -21.97
N TYR A 712 23.28 14.95 -22.71
CA TYR A 712 23.35 14.97 -24.18
C TYR A 712 22.17 14.30 -24.87
N ASP A 713 21.59 14.98 -25.87
CA ASP A 713 20.58 14.44 -26.80
C ASP A 713 19.33 13.83 -26.12
N ASN A 714 18.96 14.31 -24.92
CA ASN A 714 17.78 13.85 -24.18
C ASN A 714 16.51 14.60 -24.63
N GLN A 715 15.36 13.92 -24.66
CA GLN A 715 14.16 14.40 -25.34
C GLN A 715 12.92 14.36 -24.44
N ALA A 716 12.20 15.46 -24.33
CA ALA A 716 10.84 15.54 -23.81
C ALA A 716 9.86 15.94 -24.92
N SER A 717 8.57 15.64 -24.78
CA SER A 717 7.56 16.07 -25.76
C SER A 717 6.98 17.46 -25.50
N LYS A 718 7.21 18.03 -24.30
CA LYS A 718 6.64 19.31 -23.86
C LYS A 718 7.69 20.31 -23.37
N LEU A 719 8.44 19.99 -22.31
CA LEU A 719 9.33 20.93 -21.60
C LEU A 719 10.49 20.17 -20.92
N GLY A 720 11.69 20.77 -20.89
CA GLY A 720 12.88 20.25 -20.22
C GLY A 720 13.36 18.93 -20.83
N GLY A 721 14.12 19.02 -21.92
CA GLY A 721 14.77 17.87 -22.54
C GLY A 721 15.89 17.30 -21.67
N GLY A 722 16.73 18.17 -21.08
CA GLY A 722 17.64 17.77 -20.02
C GLY A 722 16.90 17.66 -18.68
N ILE A 723 16.92 18.73 -17.90
CA ILE A 723 16.31 18.80 -16.56
C ILE A 723 15.00 19.59 -16.62
N ILE A 724 14.00 19.16 -15.86
CA ILE A 724 12.88 20.01 -15.44
C ILE A 724 12.79 19.99 -13.91
N TYR A 725 12.52 21.15 -13.29
CA TYR A 725 12.37 21.24 -11.84
C TYR A 725 11.15 22.05 -11.39
N PHE A 726 10.69 21.75 -10.17
CA PHE A 726 9.65 22.48 -9.43
C PHE A 726 10.13 22.70 -7.99
N GLY A 727 9.87 23.88 -7.43
CA GLY A 727 10.45 24.29 -6.16
C GLY A 727 11.85 24.89 -6.36
N PHE A 728 12.87 24.27 -5.79
CA PHE A 728 14.25 24.79 -5.75
C PHE A 728 14.98 24.68 -7.10
N MET A 729 15.79 25.70 -7.42
CA MET A 729 16.72 25.70 -8.55
C MET A 729 17.92 24.76 -8.28
N PRO A 730 18.36 23.94 -9.26
CA PRO A 730 19.53 23.08 -9.12
C PRO A 730 20.85 23.86 -9.18
N ASP A 731 21.84 23.45 -8.39
CA ASP A 731 23.21 23.97 -8.43
C ASP A 731 24.03 23.20 -9.48
N LEU A 732 24.42 23.89 -10.56
CA LEU A 732 25.04 23.28 -11.76
C LEU A 732 26.51 23.70 -11.88
N ARG A 733 27.44 22.82 -11.49
CA ARG A 733 28.89 23.09 -11.49
C ARG A 733 29.60 22.22 -12.52
N ARG A 734 30.37 22.85 -13.43
CA ARG A 734 31.09 22.14 -14.53
C ARG A 734 30.21 21.23 -15.39
N CYS A 735 28.90 21.45 -15.37
CA CYS A 735 27.94 20.62 -16.10
C CYS A 735 27.94 20.99 -17.59
N HIS A 736 27.73 20.01 -18.45
CA HIS A 736 27.72 20.20 -19.90
C HIS A 736 26.40 19.72 -20.49
N PHE A 737 25.69 20.61 -21.17
CA PHE A 737 24.46 20.31 -21.89
C PHE A 737 24.70 20.41 -23.42
N ARG A 738 24.00 19.60 -24.22
CA ARG A 738 24.07 19.64 -25.69
C ARG A 738 22.92 18.85 -26.31
N GLY A 739 22.21 19.46 -27.26
CA GLY A 739 21.28 18.74 -28.14
C GLY A 739 20.04 18.19 -27.43
N ASN A 740 19.78 18.55 -26.17
CA ASN A 740 18.54 18.17 -25.52
C ASN A 740 17.37 18.95 -26.14
N SER A 741 16.17 18.40 -26.06
CA SER A 741 14.99 18.95 -26.74
C SER A 741 13.72 18.78 -25.88
N PRO A 742 12.84 19.81 -25.76
CA PRO A 742 12.93 21.10 -26.41
C PRO A 742 13.99 22.04 -25.82
N ASP A 743 14.30 21.91 -24.53
CA ASP A 743 15.21 22.80 -23.78
C ASP A 743 16.24 22.01 -22.97
N ASP A 744 17.35 22.64 -22.58
CA ASP A 744 18.34 22.02 -21.68
C ASP A 744 17.85 21.97 -20.22
N VAL A 745 17.39 23.10 -19.66
CA VAL A 745 16.82 23.16 -18.29
C VAL A 745 15.56 24.03 -18.24
N TYR A 746 14.49 23.54 -17.59
CA TYR A 746 13.20 24.21 -17.46
C TYR A 746 12.73 24.40 -16.00
N ASP A 747 12.32 25.62 -15.65
CA ASP A 747 11.74 25.98 -14.34
C ASP A 747 10.20 26.01 -14.40
N VAL A 748 9.52 25.12 -13.65
CA VAL A 748 8.04 25.08 -13.62
C VAL A 748 7.43 26.15 -12.70
N THR A 749 8.17 26.60 -11.68
CA THR A 749 7.75 27.62 -10.71
C THR A 749 7.66 28.99 -11.37
N HIS A 750 8.71 29.38 -12.10
CA HIS A 750 8.88 30.70 -12.72
C HIS A 750 8.60 30.69 -14.24
N ARG A 751 8.43 29.52 -14.86
CA ARG A 751 8.17 29.31 -16.30
C ARG A 751 9.26 29.88 -17.22
N CYS A 752 10.50 29.89 -16.74
CA CYS A 752 11.67 30.34 -17.48
C CYS A 752 12.50 29.16 -18.02
N LEU A 753 13.30 29.48 -19.03
CA LEU A 753 14.28 28.59 -19.65
C LEU A 753 15.67 28.99 -19.19
N PHE A 754 16.52 27.98 -18.96
CA PHE A 754 17.96 28.19 -18.88
C PHE A 754 18.60 27.43 -20.05
N ASP A 755 19.15 28.20 -21.00
CA ASP A 755 20.09 27.71 -21.99
C ASP A 755 21.39 27.27 -21.27
N GLY A 756 22.05 26.22 -21.77
CA GLY A 756 23.26 25.66 -21.18
C GLY A 756 24.56 26.38 -21.57
N SER A 757 24.45 27.61 -22.10
CA SER A 757 25.51 28.39 -22.77
C SER A 757 26.29 29.35 -21.87
#